data_AF-A0A3G2I003-F1
#
_entry.id   AF-A0A3G2I003-F1
#
_cell.length_a   1.000
_cell.length_b   1.000
_cell.length_c   1.000
_cell.angle_alpha   90.00
_cell.angle_beta   90.00
_cell.angle_gamma   90.00
#
_symmetry.space_group_name_H-M   'P 1'
#
loop_
_entity.id
_entity.type
_entity.pdbx_description
1 polymer ?
#
loop_
_entity_poly.entity_id
_entity_poly.type
_entity_poly.pdbx_seq_one_letter_code
_entity_poly.pdbx_strand_id
1 'polypeptide(L)'
;MAVRQARASDKPRNLLDGDGLSLFVPVKGRKAWHLRYTFAGRERRISLGTYPEVSLREARELRESARAQLAKGLNPRAERKRKHLAAVIADEHTFMAVYERWRDHRKLSLEEGRQTSLSQIKSVFNKDVFPVLRHLNIHEITSAHLLEIIGRVEKRGSLSVAEKLRTWFRQLFRFAKVAIPGMAENPALDLDAVALPLPPVNHNPFLRMPELPAMLQSLRKYRGKLNTQMAVRLLLLTGVRTGELRYATPDQFDLDSGLWCIPAHRLKQRRQLKRNKRQRLIEIPPYIVPLSVQAQEIVRHLLADFKPAQVYLIPSQQCLKYPFSENTVNQALKRMGYEGMLTGHGLRATLSTALNELGYPKVWVDAQLSHADPNRISATYNHAEYVEQRRVMMQDWADRLDLFEQNQTEVASRHLTITLQGLPTIPGQAATHPPLVNLAAPLLVVAPSDQGGPVAAPVQRLPAVKMPEYTRPKPSDLQRERNELLDMFNAPHNLRVVDYAKLAGKSRRWISYEIQARNVLALNVGHRGLRVPEWQLDPLKGRLVRSVLGRTGRGVDSWQIYHALMRPHELLDGASPIEAVAANNLERVIALVCEAVEASLWSASELGASADSAYSTTCTMAERNWDAMEAGSPRGDSPAEATPYPMLA
;
A
#
# COMPACT_ATOMS: atom_id res chain seq x y z
N MET A 1 -55.25 43.60 29.99
CA MET A 1 -56.30 42.59 29.76
C MET A 1 -56.77 42.53 28.30
N ALA A 2 -57.09 43.66 27.66
CA ALA A 2 -57.63 43.71 26.28
C ALA A 2 -56.78 43.02 25.18
N VAL A 3 -55.45 43.13 25.22
CA VAL A 3 -54.52 42.53 24.24
C VAL A 3 -54.53 40.99 24.28
N ARG A 4 -54.60 40.41 25.49
CA ARG A 4 -54.64 38.95 25.71
C ARG A 4 -55.96 38.36 25.21
N GLN A 5 -57.08 39.05 25.47
CA GLN A 5 -58.44 38.61 25.12
C GLN A 5 -58.83 38.83 23.66
N ALA A 6 -57.99 39.51 22.87
CA ALA A 6 -58.31 39.82 21.49
C ALA A 6 -58.25 38.59 20.56
N ARG A 7 -59.40 37.99 20.23
CA ARG A 7 -59.54 36.90 19.26
C ARG A 7 -59.64 37.40 17.81
N ALA A 8 -59.33 36.51 16.85
CA ALA A 8 -59.60 36.76 15.44
C ALA A 8 -61.12 36.92 15.21
N SER A 9 -61.49 37.74 14.23
CA SER A 9 -62.87 38.04 13.82
C SER A 9 -62.91 37.99 12.29
N ASP A 10 -64.10 37.96 11.69
CA ASP A 10 -64.30 37.85 10.24
C ASP A 10 -63.68 39.01 9.44
N LYS A 11 -63.33 40.12 10.12
CA LYS A 11 -62.60 41.26 9.54
C LYS A 11 -61.33 41.58 10.35
N PRO A 12 -60.23 42.00 9.68
CA PRO A 12 -59.01 42.39 10.38
C PRO A 12 -59.27 43.63 11.24
N ARG A 13 -58.74 43.64 12.47
CA ARG A 13 -58.94 44.76 13.41
C ARG A 13 -57.62 45.29 13.97
N ASN A 14 -57.60 46.58 14.26
CA ASN A 14 -56.51 47.25 14.98
C ASN A 14 -57.00 47.60 16.39
N LEU A 15 -56.27 47.15 17.40
CA LEU A 15 -56.47 47.60 18.78
C LEU A 15 -55.47 48.72 19.05
N LEU A 16 -55.95 49.93 19.28
CA LEU A 16 -55.09 51.09 19.52
C LEU A 16 -54.53 51.06 20.94
N ASP A 17 -53.25 51.40 21.10
CA ASP A 17 -52.55 51.53 22.39
C ASP A 17 -51.98 52.96 22.60
N GLY A 18 -52.37 53.91 21.74
CA GLY A 18 -51.94 55.32 21.79
C GLY A 18 -50.62 55.58 21.04
N ASP A 19 -50.35 56.86 20.76
CA ASP A 19 -49.10 57.32 20.12
C ASP A 19 -48.76 56.61 18.79
N GLY A 20 -49.79 56.26 18.02
CA GLY A 20 -49.64 55.55 16.76
C GLY A 20 -49.35 54.04 16.89
N LEU A 21 -49.23 53.50 18.10
CA LEU A 21 -49.09 52.06 18.36
C LEU A 21 -50.45 51.36 18.30
N SER A 22 -50.48 50.21 17.63
CA SER A 22 -51.65 49.36 17.53
C SER A 22 -51.29 47.88 17.44
N LEU A 23 -52.14 47.00 17.95
CA LEU A 23 -52.08 45.58 17.68
C LEU A 23 -52.97 45.25 16.49
N PHE A 24 -52.36 44.83 15.40
CA PHE A 24 -53.07 44.30 14.24
C PHE A 24 -53.41 42.82 14.46
N VAL A 25 -54.70 42.51 14.39
CA VAL A 25 -55.25 41.17 14.53
C VAL A 25 -55.87 40.76 13.19
N PRO A 26 -55.19 39.92 12.40
CA PRO A 26 -55.71 39.44 11.12
C PRO A 26 -56.81 38.37 11.31
N VAL A 27 -57.59 38.12 10.26
CA VAL A 27 -58.75 37.18 10.24
C VAL A 27 -58.35 35.73 10.56
N LYS A 28 -57.15 35.29 10.14
CA LYS A 28 -56.62 33.93 10.41
C LYS A 28 -55.10 33.96 10.64
N GLY A 29 -54.61 34.65 11.67
CA GLY A 29 -53.14 34.70 11.84
C GLY A 29 -52.59 35.25 13.14
N ARG A 30 -51.26 35.38 13.16
CA ARG A 30 -50.47 35.90 14.27
C ARG A 30 -50.70 37.40 14.44
N LYS A 31 -50.95 37.84 15.67
CA LYS A 31 -51.14 39.26 15.99
C LYS A 31 -49.79 39.97 15.86
N ALA A 32 -49.76 41.19 15.34
CA ALA A 32 -48.54 41.95 15.17
C ALA A 32 -48.67 43.37 15.70
N TRP A 33 -47.62 43.89 16.31
CA TRP A 33 -47.54 45.28 16.74
C TRP A 33 -47.19 46.16 15.55
N HIS A 34 -47.99 47.20 15.30
CA HIS A 34 -47.77 48.18 14.26
C HIS A 34 -47.63 49.57 14.86
N LEU A 35 -46.62 50.32 14.41
CA LEU A 35 -46.46 51.73 14.68
C LEU A 35 -46.73 52.53 13.40
N ARG A 36 -47.67 53.45 13.49
CA ARG A 36 -47.99 54.45 12.46
C ARG A 36 -47.26 55.75 12.80
N TYR A 37 -46.58 56.33 11.81
CA TYR A 37 -45.77 57.53 11.98
C TYR A 37 -45.70 58.34 10.68
N THR A 38 -45.40 59.64 10.79
CA THR A 38 -45.23 60.52 9.62
C THR A 38 -43.74 60.80 9.41
N PHE A 39 -43.27 60.70 8.17
CA PHE A 39 -41.90 61.05 7.80
C PHE A 39 -41.89 61.73 6.43
N ALA A 40 -41.25 62.89 6.34
CA ALA A 40 -41.20 63.71 5.13
C ALA A 40 -42.60 63.96 4.51
N GLY A 41 -43.56 64.36 5.35
CA GLY A 41 -44.93 64.69 4.94
C GLY A 41 -45.81 63.49 4.54
N ARG A 42 -45.32 62.24 4.64
CA ARG A 42 -46.10 61.04 4.30
C ARG A 42 -46.29 60.13 5.51
N GLU A 43 -47.52 59.69 5.72
CA GLU A 43 -47.84 58.69 6.75
C GLU A 43 -47.32 57.31 6.33
N ARG A 44 -46.69 56.60 7.27
CA ARG A 44 -46.06 55.29 7.08
C ARG A 44 -46.38 54.39 8.26
N ARG A 45 -46.21 53.08 8.05
CA ARG A 45 -46.41 52.04 9.06
C ARG A 45 -45.21 51.10 9.11
N ILE A 46 -44.74 50.75 10.30
CA ILE A 46 -43.75 49.70 10.55
C ILE A 46 -44.30 48.65 11.51
N SER A 47 -43.87 47.40 11.36
CA SER A 47 -44.14 46.36 12.35
C SER A 47 -43.08 46.38 13.45
N LEU A 48 -43.45 46.19 14.71
CA LEU A 48 -42.53 46.13 15.86
C LEU A 48 -42.32 44.70 16.37
N GLY A 49 -42.98 43.70 15.78
CA GLY A 49 -42.86 42.29 16.14
C GLY A 49 -44.22 41.61 16.26
N THR A 50 -44.21 40.29 16.49
CA THR A 50 -45.43 39.50 16.65
C THR A 50 -45.74 39.24 18.12
N TYR A 51 -47.01 39.16 18.48
CA TYR A 51 -47.44 38.77 19.82
C TYR A 51 -47.71 37.26 19.83
N PRO A 52 -47.24 36.49 20.83
CA PRO A 52 -46.72 36.96 22.13
C PRO A 52 -45.21 37.16 22.24
N GLU A 53 -44.42 36.89 21.19
CA GLU A 53 -42.94 37.03 21.20
C GLU A 53 -42.47 38.42 21.64
N VAL A 54 -43.20 39.46 21.22
CA VAL A 54 -43.05 40.83 21.72
C VAL A 54 -44.24 41.17 22.61
N SER A 55 -43.95 41.37 23.89
CA SER A 55 -44.91 41.79 24.89
C SER A 55 -45.39 43.22 24.64
N LEU A 56 -46.52 43.61 25.26
CA LEU A 56 -47.01 44.99 25.18
C LEU A 56 -45.98 46.00 25.72
N ARG A 57 -45.22 45.60 26.75
CA ARG A 57 -44.16 46.43 27.34
C ARG A 57 -43.03 46.68 26.33
N GLU A 58 -42.48 45.62 25.75
CA GLU A 58 -41.42 45.71 24.73
C GLU A 58 -41.91 46.47 23.49
N ALA A 59 -43.18 46.30 23.09
CA ALA A 59 -43.77 47.07 21.98
C ALA A 59 -43.82 48.59 22.27
N ARG A 60 -44.09 48.99 23.51
CA ARG A 60 -44.03 50.40 23.95
C ARG A 60 -42.58 50.92 23.99
N GLU A 61 -41.63 50.12 24.45
CA GLU A 61 -40.20 50.50 24.43
C GLU A 61 -39.68 50.67 22.98
N LEU A 62 -40.04 49.75 22.07
CA LEU A 62 -39.73 49.85 20.65
C LEU A 62 -40.41 51.05 19.97
N ARG A 63 -41.61 51.43 20.40
CA ARG A 63 -42.29 52.66 19.98
C ARG A 63 -41.48 53.89 20.37
N GLU A 64 -41.08 54.01 21.62
CA GLU A 64 -40.28 55.15 22.08
C GLU A 64 -38.94 55.25 21.34
N SER A 65 -38.27 54.11 21.11
CA SER A 65 -37.04 54.06 20.30
C SER A 65 -37.26 54.57 18.87
N ALA A 66 -38.35 54.17 18.22
CA ALA A 66 -38.70 54.62 16.87
C ALA A 66 -39.08 56.12 16.84
N ARG A 67 -39.76 56.63 17.88
CA ARG A 67 -40.05 58.07 18.01
C ARG A 67 -38.77 58.89 18.22
N ALA A 68 -37.83 58.39 19.01
CA ALA A 68 -36.53 59.04 19.20
C ALA A 68 -35.72 59.11 17.89
N GLN A 69 -35.82 58.09 17.03
CA GLN A 69 -35.22 58.12 15.68
C GLN A 69 -35.88 59.18 14.80
N LEU A 70 -37.21 59.28 14.83
CA LEU A 70 -37.96 60.30 14.07
C LEU A 70 -37.63 61.72 14.54
N ALA A 71 -37.46 61.95 15.84
CA ALA A 71 -37.05 63.24 16.40
C ALA A 71 -35.65 63.67 15.91
N LYS A 72 -34.78 62.70 15.58
CA LYS A 72 -33.45 62.93 14.98
C LYS A 72 -33.49 63.03 13.45
N GLY A 73 -34.67 63.07 12.83
CA GLY A 73 -34.83 63.10 11.37
C GLY A 73 -34.50 61.78 10.67
N LEU A 74 -34.38 60.66 11.40
CA LEU A 74 -34.09 59.34 10.84
C LEU A 74 -35.38 58.56 10.61
N ASN A 75 -35.53 57.95 9.43
CA ASN A 75 -36.66 57.07 9.12
C ASN A 75 -36.47 55.67 9.75
N PRO A 76 -37.29 55.23 10.72
CA PRO A 76 -37.10 53.96 11.44
C PRO A 76 -37.11 52.72 10.53
N ARG A 77 -37.90 52.74 9.43
CA ARG A 77 -37.94 51.64 8.46
C ARG A 77 -36.63 51.54 7.67
N ALA A 78 -36.07 52.69 7.28
CA ALA A 78 -34.80 52.74 6.58
C ALA A 78 -33.64 52.33 7.50
N GLU A 79 -33.68 52.77 8.77
CA GLU A 79 -32.69 52.38 9.76
C GLU A 79 -32.71 50.88 10.06
N ARG A 80 -33.89 50.28 10.19
CA ARG A 80 -33.99 48.82 10.33
C ARG A 80 -33.45 48.09 9.10
N LYS A 81 -33.76 48.56 7.88
CA LYS A 81 -33.21 47.99 6.65
C LYS A 81 -31.69 48.13 6.61
N ARG A 82 -31.15 49.29 7.03
CA ARG A 82 -29.70 49.55 7.13
C ARG A 82 -29.03 48.61 8.13
N LYS A 83 -29.59 48.45 9.33
CA LYS A 83 -29.08 47.52 10.35
C LYS A 83 -29.12 46.06 9.89
N HIS A 84 -30.19 45.65 9.20
CA HIS A 84 -30.29 44.31 8.64
C HIS A 84 -29.27 44.06 7.52
N LEU A 85 -29.12 45.00 6.58
CA LEU A 85 -28.10 44.92 5.54
C LEU A 85 -26.68 44.95 6.13
N ALA A 86 -26.43 45.77 7.15
CA ALA A 86 -25.15 45.78 7.86
C ALA A 86 -24.86 44.45 8.56
N ALA A 87 -25.87 43.78 9.13
CA ALA A 87 -25.73 42.46 9.72
C ALA A 87 -25.44 41.37 8.66
N VAL A 88 -26.09 41.43 7.49
CA VAL A 88 -25.82 40.51 6.37
C VAL A 88 -24.40 40.71 5.82
N ILE A 89 -23.99 41.97 5.59
CA ILE A 89 -22.64 42.31 5.13
C ILE A 89 -21.61 41.90 6.18
N ALA A 90 -21.89 42.08 7.47
CA ALA A 90 -21.01 41.65 8.54
C ALA A 90 -20.82 40.13 8.55
N ASP A 91 -21.86 39.35 8.27
CA ASP A 91 -21.79 37.88 8.18
C ASP A 91 -20.98 37.43 6.94
N GLU A 92 -21.20 38.06 5.78
CA GLU A 92 -20.45 37.81 4.54
C GLU A 92 -18.96 38.18 4.66
N HIS A 93 -18.63 39.15 5.51
CA HIS A 93 -17.27 39.65 5.73
C HIS A 93 -16.60 39.05 6.98
N THR A 94 -17.17 38.00 7.58
CA THR A 94 -16.49 37.25 8.64
C THR A 94 -15.22 36.56 8.11
N PHE A 95 -14.21 36.37 8.96
CA PHE A 95 -13.00 35.64 8.59
C PHE A 95 -13.31 34.26 8.02
N MET A 96 -14.29 33.55 8.60
CA MET A 96 -14.70 32.23 8.13
C MET A 96 -15.26 32.29 6.70
N ALA A 97 -16.16 33.24 6.40
CA ALA A 97 -16.71 33.39 5.06
C ALA A 97 -15.61 33.68 4.03
N VAL A 98 -14.66 34.56 4.37
CA VAL A 98 -13.51 34.90 3.51
C VAL A 98 -12.57 33.71 3.33
N TYR A 99 -12.28 32.97 4.41
CA TYR A 99 -11.49 31.75 4.36
C TYR A 99 -12.11 30.69 3.44
N GLU A 100 -13.42 30.47 3.51
CA GLU A 100 -14.11 29.49 2.66
C GLU A 100 -14.00 29.89 1.18
N ARG A 101 -14.24 31.17 0.85
CA ARG A 101 -14.04 31.70 -0.52
C ARG A 101 -12.60 31.55 -1.01
N TRP A 102 -11.63 31.88 -0.15
CA TRP A 102 -10.20 31.71 -0.48
C TRP A 102 -9.84 30.24 -0.68
N ARG A 103 -10.32 29.35 0.19
CA ARG A 103 -10.09 27.91 0.09
C ARG A 103 -10.66 27.35 -1.20
N ASP A 104 -11.88 27.74 -1.56
CA ASP A 104 -12.52 27.29 -2.80
C ASP A 104 -11.80 27.82 -4.04
N HIS A 105 -11.28 29.06 -4.00
CA HIS A 105 -10.37 29.55 -5.04
C HIS A 105 -9.07 28.73 -5.11
N ARG A 106 -8.51 28.32 -3.97
CA ARG A 106 -7.29 27.49 -3.92
C ARG A 106 -7.52 26.08 -4.48
N LYS A 107 -8.72 25.50 -4.31
CA LYS A 107 -9.12 24.21 -4.90
C LYS A 107 -9.03 24.19 -6.43
N LEU A 108 -9.18 25.34 -7.10
CA LEU A 108 -9.00 25.44 -8.55
C LEU A 108 -7.57 25.13 -9.01
N SER A 109 -6.59 25.23 -8.11
CA SER A 109 -5.17 25.06 -8.42
C SER A 109 -4.48 23.92 -7.65
N LEU A 110 -5.07 23.48 -6.54
CA LEU A 110 -4.50 22.47 -5.64
C LEU A 110 -5.38 21.22 -5.62
N GLU A 111 -4.74 20.06 -5.66
CA GLU A 111 -5.41 18.76 -5.56
C GLU A 111 -5.90 18.50 -4.14
N GLU A 112 -7.09 17.89 -4.03
CA GLU A 112 -7.65 17.41 -2.77
C GLU A 112 -7.05 16.04 -2.39
N GLY A 113 -6.98 15.75 -1.09
CA GLY A 113 -6.46 14.48 -0.59
C GLY A 113 -5.75 14.57 0.77
N ARG A 114 -5.38 13.43 1.32
CA ARG A 114 -4.67 13.34 2.61
C ARG A 114 -3.25 13.93 2.50
N GLN A 115 -2.86 14.71 3.51
CA GLN A 115 -1.57 15.42 3.58
C GLN A 115 -1.26 16.40 2.43
N THR A 116 -2.27 16.78 1.63
CA THR A 116 -2.16 17.86 0.66
C THR A 116 -2.06 19.22 1.36
N SER A 117 -1.58 20.24 0.65
CA SER A 117 -1.55 21.62 1.15
C SER A 117 -2.93 22.07 1.64
N LEU A 118 -4.01 21.69 0.95
CA LEU A 118 -5.38 22.00 1.38
C LEU A 118 -5.76 21.31 2.70
N SER A 119 -5.40 20.04 2.87
CA SER A 119 -5.66 19.32 4.13
C SER A 119 -4.86 19.90 5.30
N GLN A 120 -3.60 20.32 5.06
CA GLN A 120 -2.76 20.96 6.06
C GLN A 120 -3.33 22.33 6.47
N ILE A 121 -3.72 23.15 5.49
CA ILE A 121 -4.40 24.43 5.72
C ILE A 121 -5.63 24.21 6.60
N LYS A 122 -6.53 23.29 6.22
CA LYS A 122 -7.76 23.00 6.99
C LYS A 122 -7.45 22.57 8.42
N SER A 123 -6.51 21.63 8.60
CA SER A 123 -6.17 21.10 9.92
C SER A 123 -5.57 22.17 10.83
N VAL A 124 -4.65 22.99 10.32
CA VAL A 124 -3.99 24.04 11.10
C VAL A 124 -4.96 25.18 11.38
N PHE A 125 -5.77 25.61 10.41
CA PHE A 125 -6.77 26.66 10.62
C PHE A 125 -7.82 26.25 11.66
N ASN A 126 -8.32 25.01 11.60
CA ASN A 126 -9.23 24.47 12.61
C ASN A 126 -8.63 24.48 14.02
N LYS A 127 -7.36 24.08 14.14
CA LYS A 127 -6.68 23.93 15.44
C LYS A 127 -6.23 25.26 16.03
N ASP A 128 -5.63 26.12 15.22
CA ASP A 128 -4.85 27.27 15.71
C ASP A 128 -5.50 28.62 15.38
N VAL A 129 -6.29 28.72 14.29
CA VAL A 129 -6.79 30.01 13.78
C VAL A 129 -8.26 30.26 14.15
N PHE A 130 -9.15 29.32 13.85
CA PHE A 130 -10.59 29.47 14.09
C PHE A 130 -11.02 29.63 15.55
N PRO A 131 -10.29 29.12 16.56
CA PRO A 131 -10.61 29.45 17.94
C PRO A 131 -10.60 30.94 18.26
N VAL A 132 -9.91 31.76 17.46
CA VAL A 132 -9.79 33.22 17.69
C VAL A 132 -10.48 34.03 16.59
N LEU A 133 -10.19 33.77 15.31
CA LEU A 133 -10.61 34.66 14.23
C LEU A 133 -11.98 34.34 13.63
N ARG A 134 -12.56 33.17 13.90
CA ARG A 134 -13.69 32.62 13.12
C ARG A 134 -14.85 33.60 12.90
N HIS A 135 -15.25 34.32 13.94
CA HIS A 135 -16.41 35.21 13.94
C HIS A 135 -16.04 36.69 13.81
N LEU A 136 -14.75 37.03 13.81
CA LEU A 136 -14.31 38.41 13.66
C LEU A 136 -14.54 38.87 12.23
N ASN A 137 -14.89 40.15 12.09
CA ASN A 137 -14.96 40.78 10.79
C ASN A 137 -13.55 40.90 10.21
N ILE A 138 -13.38 40.59 8.92
CA ILE A 138 -12.08 40.66 8.24
C ILE A 138 -11.43 42.06 8.32
N HIS A 139 -12.23 43.12 8.42
CA HIS A 139 -11.78 44.50 8.54
C HIS A 139 -11.21 44.85 9.93
N GLU A 140 -11.55 44.07 10.96
CA GLU A 140 -11.10 44.28 12.34
C GLU A 140 -9.81 43.51 12.67
N ILE A 141 -9.33 42.68 11.74
CA ILE A 141 -8.17 41.83 12.00
C ILE A 141 -6.88 42.61 11.78
N THR A 142 -6.13 42.78 12.87
CA THR A 142 -4.85 43.48 12.89
C THR A 142 -3.67 42.49 12.87
N SER A 143 -2.46 42.99 12.60
CA SER A 143 -1.23 42.20 12.70
C SER A 143 -1.03 41.63 14.10
N ALA A 144 -1.48 42.33 15.15
CA ALA A 144 -1.39 41.85 16.53
C ALA A 144 -2.18 40.55 16.76
N HIS A 145 -3.40 40.44 16.24
CA HIS A 145 -4.18 39.20 16.31
C HIS A 145 -3.45 38.03 15.64
N LEU A 146 -2.82 38.28 14.48
CA LEU A 146 -2.08 37.25 13.74
C LEU A 146 -0.82 36.82 14.50
N LEU A 147 -0.09 37.76 15.08
CA LEU A 147 1.10 37.50 15.88
C LEU A 147 0.78 36.73 17.16
N GLU A 148 -0.36 37.00 17.81
CA GLU A 148 -0.79 36.21 18.98
C GLU A 148 -1.00 34.74 18.61
N ILE A 149 -1.67 34.48 17.49
CA ILE A 149 -1.90 33.11 17.00
C ILE A 149 -0.58 32.43 16.66
N ILE A 150 0.27 33.10 15.89
CA ILE A 150 1.58 32.57 15.48
C ILE A 150 2.46 32.33 16.71
N GLY A 151 2.51 33.27 17.64
CA GLY A 151 3.27 33.19 18.89
C GLY A 151 2.85 32.00 19.76
N ARG A 152 1.56 31.65 19.81
CA ARG A 152 1.10 30.41 20.51
C ARG A 152 1.64 29.14 19.82
N VAL A 153 1.70 29.13 18.50
CA VAL A 153 2.25 28.00 17.72
C VAL A 153 3.77 27.89 17.90
N GLU A 154 4.45 29.03 17.96
CA GLU A 154 5.89 29.10 18.23
C GLU A 154 6.24 28.67 19.65
N LYS A 155 5.50 29.14 20.67
CA LYS A 155 5.66 28.71 22.07
C LYS A 155 5.46 27.20 22.25
N ARG A 156 4.66 26.57 21.39
CA ARG A 156 4.48 25.10 21.35
C ARG A 156 5.63 24.36 20.65
N GLY A 157 6.62 25.07 20.11
CA GLY A 157 7.76 24.50 19.37
C GLY A 157 7.45 24.11 17.93
N SER A 158 6.29 24.48 17.38
CA SER A 158 5.85 24.10 16.02
C SER A 158 6.28 25.13 14.95
N LEU A 159 7.57 25.41 14.85
CA LEU A 159 8.11 26.52 14.05
C LEU A 159 7.80 26.42 12.54
N SER A 160 7.82 25.22 11.94
CA SER A 160 7.44 25.06 10.52
C SER A 160 5.95 25.31 10.26
N VAL A 161 5.10 25.09 11.27
CA VAL A 161 3.67 25.43 11.18
C VAL A 161 3.48 26.94 11.28
N ALA A 162 4.26 27.61 12.15
CA ALA A 162 4.26 29.07 12.26
C ALA A 162 4.69 29.74 10.94
N GLU A 163 5.76 29.26 10.30
CA GLU A 163 6.19 29.73 8.97
C GLU A 163 5.11 29.53 7.89
N LYS A 164 4.47 28.36 7.87
CA LYS A 164 3.35 28.09 6.97
C LYS A 164 2.15 29.00 7.24
N LEU A 165 1.84 29.28 8.50
CA LEU A 165 0.77 30.20 8.88
C LEU A 165 1.03 31.61 8.37
N ARG A 166 2.25 32.15 8.52
CA ARG A 166 2.64 33.44 7.93
C ARG A 166 2.39 33.46 6.42
N THR A 167 2.84 32.40 5.74
CA THR A 167 2.64 32.24 4.30
C THR A 167 1.15 32.19 3.91
N TRP A 168 0.33 31.43 4.65
CA TRP A 168 -1.09 31.27 4.37
C TRP A 168 -1.90 32.53 4.71
N PHE A 169 -1.58 33.23 5.80
CA PHE A 169 -2.19 34.52 6.11
C PHE A 169 -1.87 35.54 5.02
N ARG A 170 -0.60 35.65 4.59
CA ARG A 170 -0.22 36.54 3.49
C ARG A 170 -1.01 36.24 2.22
N GLN A 171 -1.21 34.96 1.89
CA GLN A 171 -2.01 34.52 0.73
C GLN A 171 -3.50 34.83 0.88
N LEU A 172 -4.09 34.57 2.05
CA LEU A 172 -5.50 34.79 2.32
C LEU A 172 -5.84 36.28 2.28
N PHE A 173 -5.08 37.11 2.98
CA PHE A 173 -5.32 38.55 3.00
C PHE A 173 -4.99 39.23 1.68
N ARG A 174 -4.03 38.71 0.90
CA ARG A 174 -3.81 39.15 -0.50
C ARG A 174 -5.01 38.83 -1.39
N PHE A 175 -5.63 37.66 -1.22
CA PHE A 175 -6.86 37.31 -1.92
C PHE A 175 -8.02 38.21 -1.47
N ALA A 176 -8.19 38.38 -0.17
CA ALA A 176 -9.25 39.20 0.41
C ALA A 176 -9.19 40.65 -0.07
N LYS A 177 -7.98 41.25 -0.16
CA LYS A 177 -7.76 42.61 -0.68
C LYS A 177 -8.35 42.82 -2.08
N VAL A 178 -8.35 41.78 -2.91
CA VAL A 178 -8.90 41.82 -4.28
C VAL A 178 -10.38 41.44 -4.30
N ALA A 179 -10.79 40.49 -3.45
CA ALA A 179 -12.14 39.93 -3.45
C ALA A 179 -13.18 40.77 -2.67
N ILE A 180 -12.75 41.65 -1.78
CA ILE A 180 -13.62 42.41 -0.86
C ILE A 180 -13.43 43.91 -1.13
N PRO A 181 -14.46 44.64 -1.58
CA PRO A 181 -14.39 46.07 -1.79
C PRO A 181 -14.05 46.84 -0.50
N GLY A 182 -13.14 47.82 -0.59
CA GLY A 182 -12.81 48.69 0.54
C GLY A 182 -11.96 48.03 1.64
N MET A 183 -11.35 46.88 1.38
CA MET A 183 -10.42 46.26 2.31
C MET A 183 -9.13 47.07 2.45
N ALA A 184 -8.68 47.27 3.69
CA ALA A 184 -7.44 47.97 4.00
C ALA A 184 -6.20 47.16 3.56
N GLU A 185 -5.01 47.67 3.90
CA GLU A 185 -3.76 46.95 3.63
C GLU A 185 -3.70 45.60 4.34
N ASN A 186 -2.92 44.68 3.76
CA ASN A 186 -2.83 43.30 4.24
C ASN A 186 -2.09 43.25 5.60
N PRO A 187 -2.75 42.85 6.71
CA PRO A 187 -2.14 42.81 8.04
C PRO A 187 -1.05 41.75 8.20
N ALA A 188 -0.90 40.86 7.22
CA ALA A 188 0.08 39.78 7.19
C ALA A 188 1.31 40.05 6.32
N LEU A 189 1.52 41.28 5.83
CA LEU A 189 2.67 41.60 4.97
C LEU A 189 4.00 41.39 5.68
N ASP A 190 4.19 41.98 6.86
CA ASP A 190 5.51 42.07 7.52
C ASP A 190 5.69 41.15 8.74
N LEU A 191 4.87 40.10 8.87
CA LEU A 191 4.93 39.16 10.00
C LEU A 191 6.25 38.37 10.10
N ASP A 192 7.05 38.37 9.04
CA ASP A 192 8.35 37.72 9.00
C ASP A 192 9.41 38.50 9.81
N ALA A 193 9.24 39.83 9.96
CA ALA A 193 10.21 40.70 10.66
C ALA A 193 10.38 40.36 12.15
N VAL A 194 9.36 39.75 12.75
CA VAL A 194 9.35 39.31 14.16
C VAL A 194 9.35 37.79 14.29
N ALA A 195 9.68 37.07 13.21
CA ALA A 195 9.74 35.62 13.24
C ALA A 195 10.91 35.13 14.09
N LEU A 196 10.65 34.12 14.92
CA LEU A 196 11.74 33.38 15.54
C LEU A 196 12.58 32.70 14.45
N PRO A 197 13.92 32.72 14.56
CA PRO A 197 14.76 32.03 13.61
C PRO A 197 14.42 30.54 13.63
N LEU A 198 14.25 29.96 12.46
CA LEU A 198 14.08 28.52 12.36
C LEU A 198 15.40 27.86 12.78
N PRO A 199 15.35 26.72 13.50
CA PRO A 199 16.54 25.90 13.68
C PRO A 199 17.09 25.50 12.30
N PRO A 200 18.40 25.19 12.20
CA PRO A 200 18.98 24.72 10.96
C PRO A 200 18.18 23.55 10.39
N VAL A 201 18.09 23.50 9.06
CA VAL A 201 17.30 22.48 8.35
C VAL A 201 17.85 21.10 8.70
N ASN A 202 17.12 20.34 9.52
CA ASN A 202 17.43 18.94 9.75
C ASN A 202 17.01 18.14 8.52
N HIS A 203 18.01 17.73 7.74
CA HIS A 203 17.80 16.81 6.63
C HIS A 203 17.30 15.45 7.15
N ASN A 204 16.52 14.75 6.33
CA ASN A 204 16.07 13.40 6.69
C ASN A 204 17.30 12.51 6.89
N PRO A 205 17.37 11.73 7.99
CA PRO A 205 18.51 10.88 8.26
C PRO A 205 18.57 9.76 7.21
N PHE A 206 19.80 9.45 6.79
CA PHE A 206 20.12 8.50 5.74
C PHE A 206 21.45 7.80 6.06
N LEU A 207 21.65 6.62 5.47
CA LEU A 207 22.85 5.81 5.67
C LEU A 207 23.92 6.10 4.62
N ARG A 208 25.20 5.98 5.01
CA ARG A 208 26.37 5.94 4.13
C ARG A 208 26.71 4.50 3.73
N MET A 209 27.56 4.33 2.72
CA MET A 209 27.95 2.99 2.22
C MET A 209 28.43 2.01 3.31
N PRO A 210 29.26 2.40 4.30
CA PRO A 210 29.71 1.48 5.34
C PRO A 210 28.59 0.93 6.25
N GLU A 211 27.45 1.61 6.31
CA GLU A 211 26.29 1.23 7.15
C GLU A 211 25.31 0.31 6.39
N LEU A 212 25.44 0.21 5.07
CA LEU A 212 24.56 -0.59 4.21
C LEU A 212 24.59 -2.10 4.52
N PRO A 213 25.76 -2.76 4.75
CA PRO A 213 25.79 -4.20 5.02
C PRO A 213 24.86 -4.63 6.15
N ALA A 214 24.95 -3.94 7.31
CA ALA A 214 24.12 -4.22 8.48
C ALA A 214 22.63 -3.98 8.20
N MET A 215 22.30 -2.92 7.44
CA MET A 215 20.91 -2.60 7.08
C MET A 215 20.31 -3.60 6.12
N LEU A 216 21.06 -4.03 5.10
CA LEU A 216 20.61 -5.02 4.12
C LEU A 216 20.40 -6.39 4.77
N GLN A 217 21.28 -6.81 5.68
CA GLN A 217 21.09 -8.04 6.45
C GLN A 217 19.87 -7.97 7.37
N SER A 218 19.67 -6.83 8.04
CA SER A 218 18.48 -6.58 8.85
C SER A 218 17.21 -6.63 8.00
N LEU A 219 17.26 -6.02 6.80
CA LEU A 219 16.18 -6.04 5.83
C LEU A 219 15.87 -7.47 5.38
N ARG A 220 16.85 -8.30 5.06
CA ARG A 220 16.60 -9.70 4.65
C ARG A 220 16.03 -10.57 5.78
N LYS A 221 16.40 -10.28 7.03
CA LYS A 221 15.89 -10.98 8.23
C LYS A 221 14.58 -10.39 8.77
N TYR A 222 14.02 -9.37 8.10
CA TYR A 222 12.82 -8.68 8.55
C TYR A 222 11.64 -9.63 8.76
N ARG A 223 11.12 -9.67 9.99
CA ARG A 223 10.01 -10.55 10.39
C ARG A 223 8.62 -9.99 10.12
N GLY A 224 8.52 -8.80 9.53
CA GLY A 224 7.23 -8.25 9.11
C GLY A 224 6.77 -8.80 7.75
N LYS A 225 5.68 -8.25 7.22
CA LYS A 225 5.08 -8.74 5.96
C LYS A 225 6.07 -8.65 4.79
N LEU A 226 6.05 -9.68 3.94
CA LEU A 226 6.89 -9.79 2.75
C LEU A 226 6.71 -8.60 1.80
N ASN A 227 5.48 -8.18 1.52
CA ASN A 227 5.22 -7.01 0.67
C ASN A 227 5.86 -5.73 1.22
N THR A 228 5.95 -5.58 2.55
CA THR A 228 6.61 -4.43 3.17
C THR A 228 8.13 -4.51 3.01
N GLN A 229 8.71 -5.71 3.17
CA GLN A 229 10.13 -5.96 2.91
C GLN A 229 10.50 -5.62 1.46
N MET A 230 9.68 -6.11 0.52
CA MET A 230 9.79 -5.83 -0.91
C MET A 230 9.64 -4.35 -1.24
N ALA A 231 8.72 -3.65 -0.59
CA ALA A 231 8.58 -2.20 -0.77
C ALA A 231 9.87 -1.45 -0.38
N VAL A 232 10.48 -1.78 0.76
CA VAL A 232 11.75 -1.18 1.19
C VAL A 232 12.87 -1.50 0.20
N ARG A 233 12.96 -2.77 -0.24
CA ARG A 233 13.99 -3.24 -1.18
C ARG A 233 13.84 -2.57 -2.56
N LEU A 234 12.62 -2.46 -3.09
CA LEU A 234 12.34 -1.74 -4.34
C LEU A 234 12.72 -0.26 -4.24
N LEU A 235 12.43 0.42 -3.13
CA LEU A 235 12.84 1.82 -2.95
C LEU A 235 14.35 1.98 -2.99
N LEU A 236 15.09 1.04 -2.41
CA LEU A 236 16.56 1.06 -2.41
C LEU A 236 17.15 0.68 -3.77
N LEU A 237 16.50 -0.21 -4.52
CA LEU A 237 16.93 -0.65 -5.85
C LEU A 237 16.61 0.36 -6.97
N THR A 238 15.56 1.17 -6.80
CA THR A 238 15.09 2.07 -7.86
C THR A 238 15.28 3.54 -7.53
N GLY A 239 15.39 3.88 -6.25
CA GLY A 239 15.48 5.26 -5.81
C GLY A 239 14.21 6.07 -6.03
N VAL A 240 13.06 5.49 -6.38
CA VAL A 240 11.79 6.23 -6.55
C VAL A 240 11.24 6.76 -5.23
N ARG A 241 10.37 7.77 -5.28
CA ARG A 241 9.74 8.29 -4.06
C ARG A 241 8.77 7.26 -3.50
N THR A 242 8.65 7.19 -2.17
CA THR A 242 7.65 6.32 -1.51
C THR A 242 6.23 6.57 -2.04
N GLY A 243 5.89 7.81 -2.37
CA GLY A 243 4.60 8.13 -2.99
C GLY A 243 4.41 7.52 -4.39
N GLU A 244 5.46 7.45 -5.20
CA GLU A 244 5.41 6.85 -6.54
C GLU A 244 5.19 5.33 -6.43
N LEU A 245 5.93 4.64 -5.55
CA LEU A 245 5.73 3.21 -5.30
C LEU A 245 4.36 2.88 -4.70
N ARG A 246 3.84 3.72 -3.79
CA ARG A 246 2.53 3.49 -3.17
C ARG A 246 1.40 3.43 -4.19
N TYR A 247 1.43 4.30 -5.18
CA TYR A 247 0.39 4.39 -6.20
C TYR A 247 0.80 3.71 -7.51
N ALA A 248 1.83 2.86 -7.48
CA ALA A 248 2.23 2.06 -8.63
C ALA A 248 1.13 1.07 -8.99
N THR A 249 0.78 0.99 -10.26
CA THR A 249 -0.20 0.05 -10.80
C THR A 249 0.51 -0.93 -11.75
N PRO A 250 0.01 -2.17 -11.91
CA PRO A 250 0.67 -3.20 -12.72
C PRO A 250 1.02 -2.75 -14.15
N ASP A 251 0.14 -1.99 -14.79
CA ASP A 251 0.28 -1.47 -16.16
C ASP A 251 1.48 -0.53 -16.37
N GLN A 252 2.09 -0.04 -15.29
CA GLN A 252 3.27 0.83 -15.37
C GLN A 252 4.57 0.05 -15.59
N PHE A 253 4.56 -1.27 -15.39
CA PHE A 253 5.76 -2.11 -15.44
C PHE A 253 5.82 -2.88 -16.75
N ASP A 254 6.76 -2.51 -17.60
CA ASP A 254 7.16 -3.29 -18.76
C ASP A 254 8.38 -4.13 -18.36
N LEU A 255 8.13 -5.37 -17.96
CA LEU A 255 9.18 -6.29 -17.51
C LEU A 255 10.03 -6.83 -18.67
N ASP A 256 9.53 -6.80 -19.91
CA ASP A 256 10.27 -7.27 -21.08
C ASP A 256 11.36 -6.27 -21.45
N SER A 257 11.04 -4.96 -21.42
CA SER A 257 12.05 -3.89 -21.57
C SER A 257 12.78 -3.53 -20.27
N GLY A 258 12.36 -4.09 -19.14
CA GLY A 258 12.91 -3.82 -17.82
C GLY A 258 12.72 -2.35 -17.40
N LEU A 259 11.56 -1.78 -17.68
CA LEU A 259 11.23 -0.38 -17.42
C LEU A 259 10.00 -0.24 -16.51
N TRP A 260 10.04 0.77 -15.65
CA TRP A 260 8.88 1.27 -14.93
C TRP A 260 8.55 2.69 -15.41
N CYS A 261 7.41 2.82 -16.06
CA CYS A 261 6.92 4.05 -16.67
C CYS A 261 5.93 4.76 -15.73
N ILE A 262 6.41 5.73 -14.95
CA ILE A 262 5.59 6.48 -13.99
C ILE A 262 4.88 7.63 -14.72
N PRO A 263 3.54 7.67 -14.74
CA PRO A 263 2.81 8.72 -15.44
C PRO A 263 3.10 10.12 -14.87
N ALA A 264 3.32 11.10 -15.76
CA ALA A 264 3.62 12.48 -15.38
C ALA A 264 2.57 13.09 -14.43
N HIS A 265 1.30 12.65 -14.55
CA HIS A 265 0.22 13.13 -13.69
C HIS A 265 0.43 12.84 -12.18
N ARG A 266 1.26 11.85 -11.84
CA ARG A 266 1.58 11.41 -10.48
C ARG A 266 2.87 12.03 -9.91
N LEU A 267 3.68 12.69 -10.73
CA LEU A 267 4.97 13.23 -10.31
C LEU A 267 4.81 14.45 -9.41
N LYS A 268 5.59 14.51 -8.32
CA LYS A 268 5.66 15.69 -7.45
C LYS A 268 6.16 16.92 -8.20
N GLN A 269 7.04 16.75 -9.20
CA GLN A 269 7.49 17.83 -10.09
C GLN A 269 6.36 18.45 -10.90
N ARG A 270 5.37 17.68 -11.37
CA ARG A 270 4.17 18.24 -12.01
C ARG A 270 3.43 19.21 -11.09
N ARG A 271 3.39 18.94 -9.76
CA ARG A 271 2.79 19.87 -8.79
C ARG A 271 3.52 21.21 -8.71
N GLN A 272 4.83 21.22 -8.97
CA GLN A 272 5.63 22.45 -9.07
C GLN A 272 5.46 23.13 -10.43
N LEU A 273 5.43 22.35 -11.53
CA LEU A 273 5.28 22.86 -12.90
C LEU A 273 3.87 23.43 -13.18
N LYS A 274 2.79 22.85 -12.62
CA LYS A 274 1.42 23.42 -12.68
C LYS A 274 1.34 24.85 -12.11
N ARG A 275 2.26 25.24 -11.23
CA ARG A 275 2.30 26.61 -10.67
C ARG A 275 2.71 27.64 -11.72
N ASN A 276 3.45 27.21 -12.74
CA ASN A 276 3.87 28.02 -13.88
C ASN A 276 2.89 27.76 -15.04
N LYS A 277 1.74 28.46 -15.01
CA LYS A 277 0.55 28.32 -15.89
C LYS A 277 0.75 28.33 -17.42
N ARG A 278 1.98 28.37 -17.94
CA ARG A 278 2.26 28.55 -19.38
C ARG A 278 2.60 27.27 -20.16
N GLN A 279 2.90 26.15 -19.49
CA GLN A 279 3.14 24.89 -20.20
C GLN A 279 1.86 24.06 -20.28
N ARG A 280 1.39 23.81 -21.51
CA ARG A 280 0.25 22.93 -21.79
C ARG A 280 0.55 21.55 -21.19
N LEU A 281 -0.42 21.02 -20.46
CA LEU A 281 -0.36 19.74 -19.73
C LEU A 281 -0.16 18.48 -20.60
N ILE A 282 0.01 18.63 -21.92
CA ILE A 282 -0.10 17.55 -22.91
C ILE A 282 1.27 16.97 -23.30
N GLU A 283 2.40 17.61 -22.95
CA GLU A 283 3.74 17.17 -23.40
C GLU A 283 4.73 16.95 -22.26
N ILE A 284 4.31 16.42 -21.10
CA ILE A 284 5.27 15.96 -20.09
C ILE A 284 5.45 14.45 -20.25
N PRO A 285 6.60 13.96 -20.75
CA PRO A 285 6.83 12.54 -20.94
C PRO A 285 6.82 11.81 -19.60
N PRO A 286 6.49 10.50 -19.61
CA PRO A 286 6.51 9.68 -18.41
C PRO A 286 7.90 9.67 -17.80
N TYR A 287 7.96 9.57 -16.47
CA TYR A 287 9.22 9.37 -15.77
C TYR A 287 9.60 7.89 -15.87
N ILE A 288 10.63 7.62 -16.67
CA ILE A 288 11.10 6.27 -16.96
C ILE A 288 12.17 5.86 -15.94
N VAL A 289 11.95 4.73 -15.28
CA VAL A 289 12.85 4.14 -14.27
C VAL A 289 13.34 2.78 -14.78
N PRO A 290 14.63 2.62 -15.11
CA PRO A 290 15.17 1.31 -15.45
C PRO A 290 15.16 0.41 -14.22
N LEU A 291 14.79 -0.86 -14.42
CA LEU A 291 14.71 -1.89 -13.39
C LEU A 291 15.89 -2.85 -13.52
N SER A 292 16.71 -2.95 -12.47
CA SER A 292 17.70 -4.02 -12.35
C SER A 292 17.03 -5.39 -12.27
N VAL A 293 17.79 -6.46 -12.53
CA VAL A 293 17.27 -7.84 -12.47
C VAL A 293 16.64 -8.12 -11.10
N GLN A 294 17.30 -7.71 -10.02
CA GLN A 294 16.80 -7.82 -8.65
C GLN A 294 15.46 -7.10 -8.45
N ALA A 295 15.28 -5.91 -9.05
CA ALA A 295 14.02 -5.18 -8.97
C ALA A 295 12.92 -5.88 -9.78
N GLN A 296 13.24 -6.39 -10.98
CA GLN A 296 12.32 -7.15 -11.81
C GLN A 296 11.84 -8.44 -11.13
N GLU A 297 12.72 -9.15 -10.42
CA GLU A 297 12.35 -10.32 -9.62
C GLU A 297 11.28 -9.99 -8.58
N ILE A 298 11.44 -8.88 -7.85
CA ILE A 298 10.44 -8.45 -6.86
C ILE A 298 9.13 -8.09 -7.54
N VAL A 299 9.17 -7.31 -8.63
CA VAL A 299 7.94 -6.92 -9.35
C VAL A 299 7.23 -8.15 -9.89
N ARG A 300 7.96 -9.10 -10.50
CA ARG A 300 7.40 -10.35 -11.01
C ARG A 300 6.72 -11.17 -9.92
N HIS A 301 7.32 -11.25 -8.73
CA HIS A 301 6.69 -11.91 -7.59
C HIS A 301 5.44 -11.19 -7.10
N LEU A 302 5.47 -9.86 -6.98
CA LEU A 302 4.29 -9.07 -6.58
C LEU A 302 3.15 -9.18 -7.61
N LEU A 303 3.47 -9.30 -8.90
CA LEU A 303 2.50 -9.52 -9.97
C LEU A 303 1.93 -10.93 -9.97
N ALA A 304 2.74 -11.95 -9.64
CA ALA A 304 2.26 -13.33 -9.52
C ALA A 304 1.25 -13.49 -8.38
N ASP A 305 1.43 -12.74 -7.28
CA ASP A 305 0.51 -12.72 -6.13
C ASP A 305 -0.64 -11.71 -6.28
N PHE A 306 -0.79 -11.08 -7.46
CA PHE A 306 -1.78 -10.04 -7.69
C PHE A 306 -3.21 -10.60 -7.71
N LYS A 307 -4.11 -9.95 -6.97
CA LYS A 307 -5.50 -10.42 -6.80
C LYS A 307 -6.47 -9.65 -7.71
N PRO A 308 -7.57 -10.26 -8.18
CA PRO A 308 -8.54 -9.58 -9.07
C PRO A 308 -9.11 -8.26 -8.53
N ALA A 309 -9.31 -8.14 -7.21
CA ALA A 309 -9.84 -6.93 -6.57
C ALA A 309 -8.77 -5.87 -6.22
N GLN A 310 -7.49 -6.15 -6.52
CA GLN A 310 -6.36 -5.29 -6.22
C GLN A 310 -6.18 -4.23 -7.32
N VAL A 311 -5.82 -3.01 -6.91
CA VAL A 311 -5.59 -1.90 -7.84
C VAL A 311 -4.11 -1.55 -7.94
N TYR A 312 -3.40 -1.57 -6.82
CA TYR A 312 -2.00 -1.13 -6.73
C TYR A 312 -1.07 -2.33 -6.62
N LEU A 313 0.18 -2.21 -7.08
CA LEU A 313 1.20 -3.27 -7.01
C LEU A 313 1.35 -3.79 -5.57
N ILE A 314 1.31 -2.89 -4.57
CA ILE A 314 1.33 -3.24 -3.15
C ILE A 314 0.08 -2.67 -2.46
N PRO A 315 -0.91 -3.51 -2.10
CA PRO A 315 -2.16 -3.04 -1.52
C PRO A 315 -2.06 -2.79 -0.01
N SER A 316 -3.08 -2.11 0.52
CA SER A 316 -3.36 -2.08 1.95
C SER A 316 -3.81 -3.45 2.45
N GLN A 317 -3.44 -3.77 3.68
CA GLN A 317 -3.88 -5.01 4.35
C GLN A 317 -5.38 -5.01 4.64
N GLN A 318 -5.96 -3.84 4.86
CA GLN A 318 -7.38 -3.71 5.21
C GLN A 318 -8.29 -3.78 3.98
N CYS A 319 -7.80 -3.34 2.82
CA CYS A 319 -8.60 -3.30 1.60
C CYS A 319 -7.71 -3.22 0.35
N LEU A 320 -7.91 -4.17 -0.57
CA LEU A 320 -7.10 -4.34 -1.78
C LEU A 320 -7.22 -3.18 -2.78
N LYS A 321 -8.29 -2.38 -2.67
CA LYS A 321 -8.53 -1.19 -3.50
C LYS A 321 -7.67 0.01 -3.10
N TYR A 322 -7.06 -0.01 -1.91
CA TYR A 322 -6.24 1.08 -1.41
C TYR A 322 -4.76 0.70 -1.42
N PRO A 323 -3.83 1.67 -1.59
CA PRO A 323 -2.42 1.38 -1.51
C PRO A 323 -2.01 1.18 -0.04
N PHE A 324 -0.83 0.60 0.18
CA PHE A 324 -0.27 0.55 1.54
C PHE A 324 -0.11 1.95 2.16
N SER A 325 -0.07 2.02 3.50
CA SER A 325 0.03 3.28 4.24
C SER A 325 1.35 4.01 3.98
N GLU A 326 1.33 5.34 3.99
CA GLU A 326 2.54 6.16 3.84
C GLU A 326 3.59 5.87 4.93
N ASN A 327 3.14 5.46 6.11
CA ASN A 327 3.99 5.16 7.24
C ASN A 327 4.52 3.73 7.22
N THR A 328 4.03 2.83 6.34
CA THR A 328 4.42 1.41 6.38
C THR A 328 5.93 1.22 6.26
N VAL A 329 6.60 1.96 5.36
CA VAL A 329 8.06 1.90 5.17
C VAL A 329 8.79 2.40 6.42
N ASN A 330 8.41 3.57 6.96
CA ASN A 330 9.03 4.12 8.17
C ASN A 330 8.83 3.21 9.40
N GLN A 331 7.63 2.62 9.55
CA GLN A 331 7.37 1.68 10.63
C GLN A 331 8.16 0.38 10.46
N ALA A 332 8.46 -0.05 9.22
CA ALA A 332 9.34 -1.18 8.99
C ALA A 332 10.79 -0.85 9.38
N LEU A 333 11.30 0.31 8.97
CA LEU A 333 12.64 0.80 9.34
C LEU A 333 12.79 0.93 10.86
N LYS A 334 11.79 1.50 11.55
CA LYS A 334 11.75 1.58 13.01
C LYS A 334 11.82 0.20 13.67
N ARG A 335 11.03 -0.78 13.19
CA ARG A 335 11.07 -2.16 13.71
C ARG A 335 12.39 -2.87 13.45
N MET A 336 13.15 -2.45 12.45
CA MET A 336 14.50 -2.96 12.17
C MET A 336 15.59 -2.25 13.00
N GLY A 337 15.23 -1.29 13.86
CA GLY A 337 16.16 -0.57 14.73
C GLY A 337 16.71 0.73 14.13
N TYR A 338 16.19 1.19 13.00
CA TYR A 338 16.69 2.40 12.31
C TYR A 338 15.88 3.68 12.63
N GLU A 339 15.21 3.72 13.78
CA GLU A 339 14.52 4.94 14.21
C GLU A 339 15.50 6.08 14.41
N GLY A 340 15.22 7.25 13.82
CA GLY A 340 16.12 8.41 13.86
C GLY A 340 17.37 8.29 12.97
N MET A 341 17.68 7.11 12.42
CA MET A 341 18.87 6.86 11.59
C MET A 341 18.54 6.75 10.09
N LEU A 342 17.38 6.20 9.75
CA LEU A 342 16.96 6.04 8.36
C LEU A 342 15.45 6.23 8.23
N THR A 343 15.05 7.05 7.26
CA THR A 343 13.64 7.22 6.88
C THR A 343 13.40 6.68 5.47
N GLY A 344 12.13 6.48 5.10
CA GLY A 344 11.76 6.11 3.74
C GLY A 344 12.21 7.14 2.69
N HIS A 345 12.33 8.43 3.07
CA HIS A 345 12.96 9.43 2.21
C HIS A 345 14.50 9.34 2.24
N GLY A 346 15.07 9.00 3.40
CA GLY A 346 16.48 8.74 3.59
C GLY A 346 17.03 7.64 2.67
N LEU A 347 16.25 6.60 2.34
CA LEU A 347 16.65 5.57 1.36
C LEU A 347 17.11 6.17 0.01
N ARG A 348 16.42 7.22 -0.45
CA ARG A 348 16.79 7.92 -1.68
C ARG A 348 18.05 8.76 -1.52
N ALA A 349 18.23 9.39 -0.35
CA ALA A 349 19.45 10.13 -0.05
C ALA A 349 20.66 9.19 0.05
N THR A 350 20.49 7.99 0.62
CA THR A 350 21.49 6.93 0.63
C THR A 350 21.91 6.52 -0.78
N LEU A 351 20.96 6.19 -1.66
CA LEU A 351 21.25 5.86 -3.06
C LEU A 351 21.94 7.02 -3.77
N SER A 352 21.41 8.24 -3.67
CA SER A 352 21.99 9.42 -4.30
C SER A 352 23.44 9.61 -3.87
N THR A 353 23.69 9.53 -2.57
CA THR A 353 25.01 9.75 -2.00
C THR A 353 25.97 8.66 -2.46
N ALA A 354 25.59 7.39 -2.35
CA ALA A 354 26.42 6.26 -2.76
C ALA A 354 26.77 6.32 -4.24
N LEU A 355 25.81 6.61 -5.13
CA LEU A 355 26.09 6.71 -6.58
C LEU A 355 27.05 7.86 -6.92
N ASN A 356 26.95 9.00 -6.23
CA ASN A 356 27.90 10.10 -6.42
C ASN A 356 29.29 9.74 -5.86
N GLU A 357 29.36 9.08 -4.70
CA GLU A 357 30.62 8.60 -4.11
C GLU A 357 31.30 7.56 -5.01
N LEU A 358 30.54 6.67 -5.67
CA LEU A 358 31.08 5.69 -6.62
C LEU A 358 31.65 6.32 -7.90
N GLY A 359 31.33 7.58 -8.19
CA GLY A 359 31.83 8.33 -9.35
C GLY A 359 30.88 8.43 -10.54
N TYR A 360 29.59 8.09 -10.39
CA TYR A 360 28.63 8.24 -11.48
C TYR A 360 28.35 9.72 -11.81
N PRO A 361 28.10 10.06 -13.10
CA PRO A 361 27.73 11.41 -13.49
C PRO A 361 26.48 11.90 -12.74
N LYS A 362 26.59 13.08 -12.10
CA LYS A 362 25.48 13.71 -11.35
C LYS A 362 24.19 13.82 -12.16
N VAL A 363 24.29 14.08 -13.46
CA VAL A 363 23.13 14.16 -14.38
C VAL A 363 22.33 12.86 -14.41
N TRP A 364 23.00 11.71 -14.37
CA TRP A 364 22.34 10.40 -14.38
C TRP A 364 21.64 10.11 -13.07
N VAL A 365 22.31 10.44 -11.96
CA VAL A 365 21.75 10.30 -10.60
C VAL A 365 20.53 11.21 -10.43
N ASP A 366 20.61 12.47 -10.85
CA ASP A 366 19.48 13.41 -10.77
C ASP A 366 18.32 13.00 -11.68
N ALA A 367 18.61 12.49 -12.88
CA ALA A 367 17.60 11.92 -13.78
C ALA A 367 16.90 10.69 -13.15
N GLN A 368 17.66 9.81 -12.49
CA GLN A 368 17.15 8.65 -11.73
C GLN A 368 16.36 9.05 -10.47
N LEU A 369 16.49 10.27 -10.00
CA LEU A 369 15.76 10.76 -8.85
C LEU A 369 14.59 11.66 -9.26
N SER A 370 14.37 11.91 -10.55
CA SER A 370 13.37 12.90 -10.98
C SER A 370 13.57 14.21 -10.19
N HIS A 371 14.83 14.66 -10.10
CA HIS A 371 15.15 16.00 -9.61
C HIS A 371 14.93 17.01 -10.74
N ALA A 372 14.35 18.17 -10.40
CA ALA A 372 14.11 19.20 -11.41
C ALA A 372 15.43 19.94 -11.57
N ASP A 373 15.95 20.01 -12.81
CA ASP A 373 17.11 20.82 -13.09
C ASP A 373 16.77 22.28 -12.74
N PRO A 374 17.50 22.92 -11.80
CA PRO A 374 17.28 24.32 -11.44
C PRO A 374 17.44 25.28 -12.62
N ASN A 375 18.22 24.90 -13.63
CA ASN A 375 18.76 25.83 -14.62
C ASN A 375 18.10 25.81 -16.00
N ARG A 376 17.04 25.03 -16.26
CA ARG A 376 16.50 24.99 -17.64
C ARG A 376 15.00 24.74 -17.78
N ILE A 377 14.43 25.52 -18.70
CA ILE A 377 13.15 25.37 -19.40
C ILE A 377 13.01 23.97 -20.07
N SER A 378 14.09 23.19 -20.11
CA SER A 378 14.21 21.82 -20.63
C SER A 378 14.03 20.70 -19.57
N ALA A 379 13.41 20.97 -18.41
CA ALA A 379 13.10 19.96 -17.40
C ALA A 379 12.17 18.83 -17.90
N THR A 380 11.60 18.99 -19.10
CA THR A 380 10.58 18.10 -19.68
C THR A 380 11.18 17.05 -20.63
N TYR A 381 12.41 17.24 -21.13
CA TYR A 381 12.97 16.38 -22.19
C TYR A 381 14.01 15.34 -21.72
N ASN A 382 14.44 15.38 -20.45
CA ASN A 382 15.66 14.68 -20.01
C ASN A 382 15.46 13.26 -19.43
N HIS A 383 14.23 12.76 -19.29
CA HIS A 383 13.99 11.45 -18.67
C HIS A 383 14.32 10.26 -19.59
N ALA A 384 14.18 10.45 -20.91
CA ALA A 384 14.49 9.41 -21.91
C ALA A 384 15.96 9.42 -22.36
N GLU A 385 16.63 10.57 -22.32
CA GLU A 385 17.96 10.79 -22.92
C GLU A 385 19.08 9.90 -22.32
N TYR A 386 18.93 9.47 -21.06
CA TYR A 386 19.94 8.66 -20.37
C TYR A 386 19.43 7.31 -19.86
N VAL A 387 18.37 6.74 -20.45
CA VAL A 387 17.76 5.49 -19.94
C VAL A 387 18.75 4.33 -19.96
N GLU A 388 19.49 4.13 -21.05
CA GLU A 388 20.42 3.00 -21.17
C GLU A 388 21.65 3.14 -20.26
N GLN A 389 22.18 4.35 -20.11
CA GLN A 389 23.25 4.65 -19.16
C GLN A 389 22.79 4.42 -17.73
N ARG A 390 21.57 4.86 -17.39
CA ARG A 390 20.97 4.59 -16.08
C ARG A 390 20.68 3.10 -15.88
N ARG A 391 20.37 2.33 -16.92
CA ARG A 391 20.18 0.88 -16.82
C ARG A 391 21.44 0.20 -16.33
N VAL A 392 22.60 0.54 -16.91
CA VAL A 392 23.91 0.03 -16.47
C VAL A 392 24.20 0.46 -15.03
N MET A 393 24.04 1.75 -14.72
CA MET A 393 24.25 2.30 -13.38
C MET A 393 23.38 1.61 -12.32
N MET A 394 22.09 1.41 -12.60
CA MET A 394 21.16 0.81 -11.66
C MET A 394 21.34 -0.70 -11.53
N GLN A 395 21.85 -1.38 -12.56
CA GLN A 395 22.24 -2.78 -12.45
C GLN A 395 23.50 -2.94 -11.58
N ASP A 396 24.55 -2.17 -11.84
CA ASP A 396 25.77 -2.17 -11.00
C ASP A 396 25.46 -1.82 -9.55
N TRP A 397 24.59 -0.83 -9.31
CA TRP A 397 24.10 -0.51 -7.97
C TRP A 397 23.43 -1.71 -7.29
N ALA A 398 22.55 -2.42 -7.99
CA ALA A 398 21.88 -3.59 -7.45
C ALA A 398 22.84 -4.74 -7.13
N ASP A 399 23.84 -4.97 -8.00
CA ASP A 399 24.87 -5.97 -7.79
C ASP A 399 25.78 -5.61 -6.60
N ARG A 400 26.10 -4.31 -6.40
CA ARG A 400 26.80 -3.83 -5.20
C ARG A 400 25.99 -3.98 -3.92
N LEU A 401 24.67 -3.79 -3.97
CA LEU A 401 23.81 -4.08 -2.82
C LEU A 401 23.87 -5.56 -2.44
N ASP A 402 23.88 -6.48 -3.41
CA ASP A 402 24.05 -7.91 -3.13
C ASP A 402 25.43 -8.19 -2.50
N LEU A 403 26.49 -7.52 -2.96
CA LEU A 403 27.83 -7.63 -2.36
C LEU A 403 27.89 -7.07 -0.93
N PHE A 404 27.32 -5.89 -0.68
CA PHE A 404 27.22 -5.32 0.67
C PHE A 404 26.47 -6.26 1.61
N GLU A 405 25.39 -6.87 1.14
CA GLU A 405 24.62 -7.81 1.94
C GLU A 405 25.41 -9.07 2.30
N GLN A 406 26.32 -9.51 1.42
CA GLN A 406 27.27 -10.62 1.62
C GLN A 406 28.51 -10.24 2.46
N ASN A 407 28.54 -9.04 3.05
CA ASN A 407 29.71 -8.47 3.75
C ASN A 407 30.95 -8.30 2.85
N GLN A 408 30.81 -8.26 1.52
CA GLN A 408 31.90 -7.97 0.59
C GLN A 408 32.06 -6.44 0.40
N THR A 409 32.15 -5.70 1.52
CA THR A 409 32.09 -4.23 1.56
C THR A 409 33.23 -3.56 0.78
N GLU A 410 34.43 -4.14 0.81
CA GLU A 410 35.58 -3.59 0.08
C GLU A 410 35.35 -3.60 -1.43
N VAL A 411 34.89 -4.73 -1.97
CA VAL A 411 34.58 -4.88 -3.40
C VAL A 411 33.41 -3.97 -3.78
N ALA A 412 32.35 -3.95 -2.96
CA ALA A 412 31.17 -3.14 -3.20
C ALA A 412 31.43 -1.62 -3.18
N SER A 413 32.43 -1.18 -2.41
CA SER A 413 32.79 0.25 -2.26
C SER A 413 33.88 0.71 -3.24
N ARG A 414 34.37 -0.15 -4.15
CA ARG A 414 35.38 0.25 -5.14
C ARG A 414 34.82 1.33 -6.07
N HIS A 415 35.50 2.46 -6.15
CA HIS A 415 35.19 3.54 -7.07
C HIS A 415 35.28 3.06 -8.51
N LEU A 416 34.51 3.67 -9.40
CA LEU A 416 34.65 3.44 -10.83
C LEU A 416 36.00 3.98 -11.29
N THR A 417 36.83 3.13 -11.89
CA THR A 417 38.05 3.57 -12.56
C THR A 417 37.63 4.20 -13.89
N ILE A 418 37.50 5.53 -13.93
CA ILE A 418 37.33 6.25 -15.19
C ILE A 418 38.71 6.32 -15.85
N THR A 419 39.04 5.36 -16.70
CA THR A 419 40.20 5.43 -17.59
C THR A 419 39.93 6.48 -18.67
N LEU A 420 40.29 7.73 -18.37
CA LEU A 420 40.49 8.74 -19.41
C LEU A 420 41.74 8.31 -20.19
N GLN A 421 41.54 7.76 -21.38
CA GLN A 421 42.65 7.56 -22.32
C GLN A 421 43.27 8.92 -22.64
N GLY A 422 44.40 9.20 -21.99
CA GLY A 422 45.37 10.24 -22.34
C GLY A 422 44.98 11.67 -21.99
N LEU A 423 45.31 12.12 -20.78
CA LEU A 423 46.02 13.38 -20.46
C LEU A 423 46.13 13.56 -18.92
N PRO A 424 47.23 14.15 -18.40
CA PRO A 424 47.48 14.25 -16.96
C PRO A 424 46.58 15.30 -16.31
N THR A 425 46.12 14.99 -15.10
CA THR A 425 45.30 15.88 -14.27
C THR A 425 46.19 16.66 -13.28
N ILE A 426 45.75 17.89 -12.93
CA ILE A 426 46.15 18.81 -11.83
C ILE A 426 47.11 19.97 -12.29
N PRO A 427 47.02 21.23 -11.79
CA PRO A 427 45.91 22.20 -11.72
C PRO A 427 46.32 23.62 -12.21
N GLY A 428 45.42 24.35 -12.91
CA GLY A 428 45.58 25.80 -13.11
C GLY A 428 45.34 26.27 -14.54
N GLN A 429 44.29 27.09 -14.67
CA GLN A 429 43.92 27.97 -15.79
C GLN A 429 43.17 27.42 -17.02
N ALA A 430 41.95 27.99 -17.10
CA ALA A 430 41.19 28.53 -18.23
C ALA A 430 40.71 27.63 -19.38
N ALA A 431 39.37 27.53 -19.45
CA ALA A 431 38.60 26.91 -20.50
C ALA A 431 38.68 27.66 -21.84
N THR A 432 38.66 26.91 -22.94
CA THR A 432 38.18 27.41 -24.25
C THR A 432 37.37 26.31 -24.96
N HIS A 433 36.43 26.78 -25.80
CA HIS A 433 35.14 26.19 -26.19
C HIS A 433 35.13 24.79 -26.84
N PRO A 434 33.98 24.07 -26.81
CA PRO A 434 33.87 22.72 -27.33
C PRO A 434 33.71 22.68 -28.86
N PRO A 435 34.31 21.72 -29.57
CA PRO A 435 33.91 21.42 -30.93
C PRO A 435 32.94 20.23 -30.98
N LEU A 436 31.86 20.47 -31.72
CA LEU A 436 30.97 19.57 -32.45
C LEU A 436 30.58 18.22 -31.82
N VAL A 437 29.26 18.13 -31.57
CA VAL A 437 28.49 16.91 -31.35
C VAL A 437 28.89 15.84 -32.37
N ASN A 438 29.56 14.78 -31.89
CA ASN A 438 29.74 13.55 -32.64
C ASN A 438 28.87 12.46 -31.99
N LEU A 439 28.01 11.83 -32.80
CA LEU A 439 26.97 10.86 -32.41
C LEU A 439 27.52 9.45 -32.07
N ALA A 440 28.78 9.36 -31.65
CA ALA A 440 29.33 8.13 -31.08
C ALA A 440 29.30 8.28 -29.56
N ALA A 441 28.29 7.70 -28.92
CA ALA A 441 28.17 7.65 -27.47
C ALA A 441 29.50 7.18 -26.85
N PRO A 442 30.01 7.81 -25.77
CA PRO A 442 31.15 7.26 -25.05
C PRO A 442 30.73 5.90 -24.51
N LEU A 443 31.37 4.84 -25.00
CA LEU A 443 31.32 3.51 -24.41
C LEU A 443 31.82 3.66 -22.97
N LEU A 444 30.88 3.64 -22.02
CA LEU A 444 31.24 3.53 -20.62
C LEU A 444 31.63 2.08 -20.37
N VAL A 445 32.91 1.78 -20.58
CA VAL A 445 33.49 0.47 -20.28
C VAL A 445 33.56 0.36 -18.77
N VAL A 446 32.58 -0.35 -18.20
CA VAL A 446 32.65 -0.87 -16.83
C VAL A 446 33.41 -2.18 -16.89
N ALA A 447 34.75 -2.13 -16.94
CA ALA A 447 35.61 -3.28 -16.65
C ALA A 447 37.06 -2.83 -16.38
N PRO A 448 37.82 -3.55 -15.52
CA PRO A 448 39.11 -3.12 -14.99
C PRO A 448 40.26 -3.25 -16.01
N SER A 449 41.30 -2.44 -15.85
CA SER A 449 42.53 -2.50 -16.65
C SER A 449 43.44 -3.65 -16.20
N ASP A 450 43.92 -4.44 -17.16
CA ASP A 450 44.91 -5.51 -17.00
C ASP A 450 46.30 -4.99 -16.60
N GLN A 451 46.91 -5.63 -15.59
CA GLN A 451 48.15 -6.42 -15.63
C GLN A 451 48.70 -6.57 -14.19
N GLY A 452 48.47 -7.74 -13.59
CA GLY A 452 48.61 -8.01 -12.15
C GLY A 452 47.24 -8.29 -11.54
N GLY A 453 46.60 -9.37 -12.00
CA GLY A 453 45.16 -9.59 -11.88
C GLY A 453 44.61 -9.52 -10.45
N PRO A 454 43.64 -8.63 -10.16
CA PRO A 454 42.76 -8.79 -9.03
C PRO A 454 41.58 -9.66 -9.46
N VAL A 455 41.41 -10.79 -8.80
CA VAL A 455 40.25 -11.69 -8.94
C VAL A 455 38.96 -10.87 -9.02
N ALA A 456 38.25 -10.93 -10.15
CA ALA A 456 36.85 -10.53 -10.20
C ALA A 456 36.14 -11.43 -9.20
N ALA A 457 35.78 -10.88 -8.03
CA ALA A 457 34.98 -11.63 -7.08
C ALA A 457 33.68 -12.00 -7.82
N PRO A 458 33.37 -13.29 -8.01
CA PRO A 458 32.11 -13.66 -8.63
C PRO A 458 30.99 -13.09 -7.76
N VAL A 459 30.23 -12.12 -8.30
CA VAL A 459 29.08 -11.58 -7.60
C VAL A 459 28.03 -12.67 -7.56
N GLN A 460 27.87 -13.30 -6.41
CA GLN A 460 26.78 -14.25 -6.21
C GLN A 460 25.48 -13.44 -6.09
N ARG A 461 24.69 -13.37 -7.16
CA ARG A 461 23.40 -12.67 -7.14
C ARG A 461 22.49 -13.29 -6.07
N LEU A 462 21.98 -12.45 -5.17
CA LEU A 462 21.06 -12.90 -4.13
C LEU A 462 19.62 -12.77 -4.63
N PRO A 463 18.76 -13.78 -4.44
CA PRO A 463 17.35 -13.65 -4.79
C PRO A 463 16.75 -12.48 -4.03
N ALA A 464 16.15 -11.54 -4.76
CA ALA A 464 15.52 -10.38 -4.15
C ALA A 464 14.25 -10.76 -3.38
N VAL A 465 13.69 -11.94 -3.70
CA VAL A 465 12.54 -12.58 -3.06
C VAL A 465 13.03 -13.77 -2.23
N LYS A 466 13.08 -13.63 -0.91
CA LYS A 466 13.32 -14.77 0.00
C LYS A 466 12.05 -14.99 0.83
N MET A 467 11.40 -16.14 0.65
CA MET A 467 10.28 -16.56 1.50
C MET A 467 10.78 -16.65 2.95
N PRO A 468 10.23 -15.85 3.89
CA PRO A 468 10.70 -15.88 5.26
C PRO A 468 10.55 -17.27 5.87
N GLU A 469 11.53 -17.70 6.65
CA GLU A 469 11.58 -19.07 7.21
C GLU A 469 10.34 -19.42 8.05
N TYR A 470 9.77 -18.43 8.75
CA TYR A 470 8.54 -18.57 9.53
C TYR A 470 7.26 -18.67 8.68
N THR A 471 7.33 -18.32 7.39
CA THR A 471 6.22 -18.49 6.43
C THR A 471 6.30 -19.81 5.66
N ARG A 472 7.40 -20.56 5.78
CA ARG A 472 7.43 -21.93 5.27
C ARG A 472 6.46 -22.75 6.11
N PRO A 473 5.45 -23.42 5.52
CA PRO A 473 4.56 -24.27 6.28
C PRO A 473 5.41 -25.34 6.97
N LYS A 474 5.38 -25.36 8.30
CA LYS A 474 5.98 -26.45 9.08
C LYS A 474 4.96 -27.59 9.07
N PRO A 475 5.22 -28.71 8.38
CA PRO A 475 4.30 -29.84 8.40
C PRO A 475 4.18 -30.32 9.84
N SER A 476 2.95 -30.59 10.30
CA SER A 476 2.70 -31.29 11.56
C SER A 476 3.41 -32.64 11.55
N ASP A 477 3.64 -33.25 12.73
CA ASP A 477 4.32 -34.54 12.78
C ASP A 477 3.57 -35.62 11.99
N LEU A 478 2.22 -35.60 12.02
CA LEU A 478 1.38 -36.45 11.15
C LEU A 478 1.56 -36.17 9.65
N GLN A 479 1.79 -34.91 9.26
CA GLN A 479 2.06 -34.56 7.87
C GLN A 479 3.48 -34.97 7.45
N ARG A 480 4.43 -34.96 8.38
CA ARG A 480 5.80 -35.44 8.14
C ARG A 480 5.80 -36.95 7.93
N GLU A 481 5.18 -37.71 8.83
CA GLU A 481 5.01 -39.16 8.71
C GLU A 481 4.30 -39.54 7.40
N ARG A 482 3.24 -38.81 7.05
CA ARG A 482 2.52 -39.03 5.78
C ARG A 482 3.38 -38.72 4.55
N ASN A 483 4.23 -37.70 4.61
CA ASN A 483 5.12 -37.35 3.51
C ASN A 483 6.26 -38.37 3.37
N GLU A 484 6.85 -38.83 4.48
CA GLU A 484 7.87 -39.88 4.49
C GLU A 484 7.32 -41.17 3.88
N LEU A 485 6.09 -41.57 4.25
CA LEU A 485 5.41 -42.72 3.66
C LEU A 485 5.16 -42.52 2.15
N LEU A 486 4.76 -41.33 1.73
CA LEU A 486 4.59 -41.00 0.31
C LEU A 486 5.91 -41.01 -0.48
N ASP A 487 7.01 -40.54 0.12
CA ASP A 487 8.34 -40.55 -0.49
C ASP A 487 8.83 -41.99 -0.64
N MET A 488 8.65 -42.83 0.39
CA MET A 488 8.93 -44.26 0.32
C MET A 488 8.07 -44.95 -0.75
N PHE A 489 6.77 -44.64 -0.81
CA PHE A 489 5.88 -45.21 -1.83
C PHE A 489 6.32 -44.83 -3.24
N ASN A 490 6.72 -43.57 -3.45
CA ASN A 490 7.16 -43.08 -4.75
C ASN A 490 8.65 -43.33 -5.06
N ALA A 491 9.37 -44.02 -4.19
CA ALA A 491 10.77 -44.33 -4.40
C ALA A 491 10.97 -45.05 -5.75
N PRO A 492 12.08 -44.79 -6.48
CA PRO A 492 12.28 -45.30 -7.83
C PRO A 492 12.18 -46.83 -7.95
N HIS A 493 12.63 -47.55 -6.92
CA HIS A 493 12.57 -49.02 -6.86
C HIS A 493 11.17 -49.56 -6.54
N ASN A 494 10.18 -48.73 -6.18
CA ASN A 494 8.81 -49.15 -5.95
C ASN A 494 7.98 -48.90 -7.22
N LEU A 495 7.93 -49.91 -8.08
CA LEU A 495 7.39 -49.80 -9.43
C LEU A 495 5.86 -49.88 -9.44
N ARG A 496 5.21 -49.23 -10.40
CA ARG A 496 3.78 -49.50 -10.64
C ARG A 496 3.61 -50.94 -11.11
N VAL A 497 2.48 -51.56 -10.80
CA VAL A 497 2.17 -52.96 -11.20
C VAL A 497 2.40 -53.21 -12.70
N VAL A 498 2.10 -52.23 -13.55
CA VAL A 498 2.32 -52.31 -15.01
C VAL A 498 3.80 -52.40 -15.36
N ASP A 499 4.63 -51.59 -14.69
CA ASP A 499 6.06 -51.47 -14.98
C ASP A 499 6.80 -52.71 -14.44
N TYR A 500 6.43 -53.17 -13.25
CA TYR A 500 6.90 -54.45 -12.69
C TYR A 500 6.53 -55.64 -13.59
N ALA A 501 5.30 -55.70 -14.10
CA ALA A 501 4.85 -56.78 -15.00
C ALA A 501 5.68 -56.86 -16.28
N LYS A 502 6.03 -55.71 -16.86
CA LYS A 502 6.90 -55.63 -18.04
C LYS A 502 8.28 -56.21 -17.75
N LEU A 503 8.91 -55.82 -16.63
CA LEU A 503 10.23 -56.31 -16.25
C LEU A 503 10.22 -57.81 -15.91
N ALA A 504 9.14 -58.30 -15.30
CA ALA A 504 8.95 -59.72 -15.01
C ALA A 504 8.63 -60.58 -16.25
N GLY A 505 8.37 -59.98 -17.42
CA GLY A 505 7.93 -60.70 -18.62
C GLY A 505 6.55 -61.34 -18.47
N LYS A 506 5.65 -60.74 -17.67
CA LYS A 506 4.31 -61.26 -17.35
C LYS A 506 3.22 -60.24 -17.68
N SER A 507 1.97 -60.71 -17.77
CA SER A 507 0.84 -59.80 -17.96
C SER A 507 0.49 -59.04 -16.67
N ARG A 508 -0.03 -57.82 -16.80
CA ARG A 508 -0.53 -57.03 -15.65
C ARG A 508 -1.55 -57.83 -14.82
N ARG A 509 -2.47 -58.55 -15.49
CA ARG A 509 -3.48 -59.38 -14.82
C ARG A 509 -2.85 -60.50 -14.01
N TRP A 510 -1.79 -61.12 -14.51
CA TRP A 510 -1.05 -62.16 -13.79
C TRP A 510 -0.40 -61.60 -12.51
N ILE A 511 0.26 -60.45 -12.57
CA ILE A 511 0.84 -59.81 -11.37
C ILE A 511 -0.25 -59.43 -10.37
N SER A 512 -1.38 -58.88 -10.84
CA SER A 512 -2.51 -58.59 -9.95
C SER A 512 -3.05 -59.84 -9.25
N TYR A 513 -3.10 -60.97 -9.94
CA TYR A 513 -3.46 -62.26 -9.34
C TYR A 513 -2.44 -62.72 -8.30
N GLU A 514 -1.14 -62.63 -8.59
CA GLU A 514 -0.08 -63.01 -7.64
C GLU A 514 -0.07 -62.13 -6.37
N ILE A 515 -0.41 -60.85 -6.49
CA ILE A 515 -0.60 -59.96 -5.34
C ILE A 515 -1.80 -60.44 -4.50
N GLN A 516 -2.93 -60.76 -5.13
CA GLN A 516 -4.11 -61.28 -4.45
C GLN A 516 -3.86 -62.65 -3.80
N ALA A 517 -3.07 -63.50 -4.45
CA ALA A 517 -2.62 -64.80 -3.94
C ALA A 517 -1.54 -64.68 -2.85
N ARG A 518 -1.08 -63.46 -2.53
CA ARG A 518 0.00 -63.16 -1.57
C ARG A 518 1.35 -63.80 -1.91
N ASN A 519 1.65 -63.91 -3.20
CA ASN A 519 2.95 -64.36 -3.68
C ASN A 519 3.91 -63.21 -3.99
N VAL A 520 3.38 -61.98 -4.10
CA VAL A 520 4.13 -60.74 -4.39
C VAL A 520 3.68 -59.67 -3.40
N LEU A 521 4.64 -59.00 -2.77
CA LEU A 521 4.38 -57.88 -1.87
C LEU A 521 4.04 -56.63 -2.68
N ALA A 522 2.91 -55.99 -2.36
CA ALA A 522 2.49 -54.73 -2.96
C ALA A 522 2.14 -53.69 -1.90
N LEU A 523 2.69 -52.49 -2.04
CA LEU A 523 2.45 -51.34 -1.19
C LEU A 523 1.22 -50.58 -1.67
N ASN A 524 0.41 -50.09 -0.74
CA ASN A 524 -0.77 -49.29 -1.02
C ASN A 524 -0.78 -48.00 -0.18
N VAL A 525 -1.21 -46.89 -0.77
CA VAL A 525 -1.45 -45.62 -0.06
C VAL A 525 -2.79 -45.04 -0.52
N GLY A 526 -3.87 -45.41 0.17
CA GLY A 526 -5.22 -44.95 -0.10
C GLY A 526 -5.65 -45.20 -1.54
N HIS A 527 -5.94 -44.13 -2.29
CA HIS A 527 -6.40 -44.19 -3.69
C HIS A 527 -5.26 -44.13 -4.73
N ARG A 528 -3.99 -44.17 -4.31
CA ARG A 528 -2.82 -43.95 -5.20
C ARG A 528 -2.35 -45.19 -5.96
N GLY A 529 -3.13 -46.27 -5.91
CA GLY A 529 -2.84 -47.53 -6.58
C GLY A 529 -1.76 -48.36 -5.86
N LEU A 530 -1.44 -49.52 -6.45
CA LEU A 530 -0.46 -50.45 -5.90
C LEU A 530 0.92 -50.23 -6.53
N ARG A 531 1.96 -50.35 -5.70
CA ARG A 531 3.36 -50.40 -6.14
C ARG A 531 4.06 -51.65 -5.63
N VAL A 532 4.92 -52.22 -6.46
CA VAL A 532 5.64 -53.47 -6.20
C VAL A 532 7.13 -53.16 -6.18
N PRO A 533 7.84 -53.43 -5.07
CA PRO A 533 9.28 -53.28 -5.01
C PRO A 533 10.01 -54.13 -6.05
N GLU A 534 10.89 -53.50 -6.83
CA GLU A 534 11.66 -54.06 -7.94
C GLU A 534 12.57 -55.21 -7.52
N TRP A 535 13.14 -55.13 -6.31
CA TRP A 535 14.04 -56.15 -5.79
C TRP A 535 13.40 -57.54 -5.67
N GLN A 536 12.07 -57.66 -5.76
CA GLN A 536 11.36 -58.95 -5.85
C GLN A 536 11.56 -59.67 -7.20
N LEU A 537 12.12 -59.00 -8.22
CA LEU A 537 12.50 -59.63 -9.49
C LEU A 537 13.71 -60.56 -9.33
N ASP A 538 14.52 -60.35 -8.30
CA ASP A 538 15.61 -61.26 -7.93
C ASP A 538 15.00 -62.59 -7.41
N PRO A 539 15.35 -63.76 -7.99
CA PRO A 539 14.77 -65.06 -7.59
C PRO A 539 14.97 -65.43 -6.12
N LEU A 540 16.02 -64.96 -5.47
CA LEU A 540 16.33 -65.26 -4.08
C LEU A 540 15.53 -64.35 -3.13
N LYS A 541 15.45 -63.06 -3.45
CA LYS A 541 14.66 -62.07 -2.69
C LYS A 541 13.15 -62.28 -2.87
N GLY A 542 12.72 -62.65 -4.08
CA GLY A 542 11.34 -63.04 -4.36
C GLY A 542 10.91 -64.29 -3.58
N ARG A 543 11.82 -65.27 -3.41
CA ARG A 543 11.57 -66.44 -2.54
C ARG A 543 11.46 -66.05 -1.07
N LEU A 544 12.35 -65.19 -0.56
CA LEU A 544 12.27 -64.66 0.80
C LEU A 544 10.89 -64.02 1.05
N VAL A 545 10.45 -63.11 0.18
CA VAL A 545 9.17 -62.43 0.34
C VAL A 545 7.98 -63.38 0.27
N ARG A 546 7.96 -64.30 -0.68
CA ARG A 546 6.87 -65.28 -0.78
C ARG A 546 6.77 -66.13 0.48
N SER A 547 7.90 -66.55 1.04
CA SER A 547 7.94 -67.30 2.29
C SER A 547 7.45 -66.47 3.48
N VAL A 548 7.86 -65.20 3.58
CA VAL A 548 7.39 -64.28 4.62
C VAL A 548 5.88 -64.00 4.49
N LEU A 549 5.37 -63.76 3.27
CA LEU A 549 3.94 -63.55 3.02
C LEU A 549 3.10 -64.80 3.34
N GLY A 550 3.66 -66.00 3.11
CA GLY A 550 3.02 -67.28 3.43
C GLY A 550 2.98 -67.59 4.93
N ARG A 551 3.98 -67.13 5.70
CA ARG A 551 4.07 -67.34 7.16
C ARG A 551 3.38 -66.23 7.98
N THR A 552 3.16 -65.04 7.40
CA THR A 552 2.47 -63.94 8.06
C THR A 552 0.95 -63.99 7.84
N GLY A 553 0.15 -63.63 8.86
CA GLY A 553 -1.31 -63.62 8.79
C GLY A 553 -1.88 -62.69 7.70
N ARG A 554 -3.12 -62.97 7.23
CA ARG A 554 -3.78 -62.17 6.16
C ARG A 554 -4.11 -60.71 6.56
N GLY A 555 -4.09 -60.39 7.86
CA GLY A 555 -4.38 -59.05 8.39
C GLY A 555 -3.16 -58.15 8.58
N VAL A 556 -1.95 -58.63 8.28
CA VAL A 556 -0.71 -57.83 8.43
C VAL A 556 -0.61 -56.79 7.32
N ASP A 557 -0.29 -55.54 7.69
CA ASP A 557 -0.12 -54.47 6.71
C ASP A 557 1.14 -54.71 5.86
N SER A 558 1.00 -54.50 4.55
CA SER A 558 2.11 -54.65 3.60
C SER A 558 3.26 -53.69 3.91
N TRP A 559 2.98 -52.54 4.54
CA TRP A 559 4.02 -51.64 5.02
C TRP A 559 4.83 -52.21 6.18
N GLN A 560 4.22 -52.97 7.09
CA GLN A 560 4.95 -53.61 8.20
C GLN A 560 5.97 -54.63 7.67
N ILE A 561 5.55 -55.44 6.69
CA ILE A 561 6.42 -56.41 6.03
C ILE A 561 7.54 -55.71 5.26
N TYR A 562 7.20 -54.64 4.53
CA TYR A 562 8.19 -53.85 3.80
C TYR A 562 9.23 -53.20 4.73
N HIS A 563 8.80 -52.64 5.86
CA HIS A 563 9.72 -52.07 6.85
C HIS A 563 10.59 -53.15 7.49
N ALA A 564 10.03 -54.30 7.86
CA ALA A 564 10.81 -55.41 8.41
C ALA A 564 11.89 -55.90 7.44
N LEU A 565 11.59 -55.93 6.13
CA LEU A 565 12.53 -56.34 5.08
C LEU A 565 13.64 -55.32 4.80
N MET A 566 13.38 -54.03 5.01
CA MET A 566 14.30 -52.94 4.74
C MET A 566 15.07 -52.45 5.98
N ARG A 567 14.66 -52.86 7.18
CA ARG A 567 15.28 -52.41 8.43
C ARG A 567 16.58 -53.20 8.70
N PRO A 568 17.71 -52.52 8.93
CA PRO A 568 18.94 -53.14 9.43
C PRO A 568 18.70 -53.98 10.68
N HIS A 569 19.35 -55.14 10.76
CA HIS A 569 19.24 -56.04 11.91
C HIS A 569 20.63 -56.41 12.44
N GLU A 570 20.79 -56.41 13.78
CA GLU A 570 22.10 -56.68 14.42
C GLU A 570 22.62 -58.09 14.12
N LEU A 571 21.74 -59.09 14.10
CA LEU A 571 22.08 -60.48 13.72
C LEU A 571 22.45 -60.66 12.23
N LEU A 572 22.36 -59.60 11.43
CA LEU A 572 22.76 -59.54 10.02
C LEU A 572 23.91 -58.53 9.81
N ASP A 573 24.70 -58.28 10.86
CA ASP A 573 25.83 -57.34 10.85
C ASP A 573 25.44 -55.91 10.40
N GLY A 574 24.21 -55.49 10.72
CA GLY A 574 23.69 -54.17 10.37
C GLY A 574 23.20 -54.04 8.92
N ALA A 575 23.17 -55.13 8.15
CA ALA A 575 22.52 -55.15 6.84
C ALA A 575 21.00 -55.42 6.96
N SER A 576 20.23 -54.96 5.98
CA SER A 576 18.80 -55.30 5.90
C SER A 576 18.59 -56.75 5.43
N PRO A 577 17.47 -57.41 5.78
CA PRO A 577 17.12 -58.73 5.26
C PRO A 577 17.20 -58.86 3.74
N ILE A 578 16.87 -57.80 2.99
CA ILE A 578 16.93 -57.77 1.52
C ILE A 578 18.36 -57.70 0.97
N GLU A 579 19.31 -57.19 1.75
CA GLU A 579 20.73 -57.09 1.38
C GLU A 579 21.53 -58.31 1.85
N ALA A 580 21.20 -58.86 3.02
CA ALA A 580 21.95 -59.94 3.65
C ALA A 580 21.53 -61.36 3.20
N VAL A 581 20.39 -61.49 2.51
CA VAL A 581 19.85 -62.81 2.14
C VAL A 581 20.73 -63.51 1.10
N ALA A 582 21.09 -64.75 1.41
CA ALA A 582 21.90 -65.66 0.61
C ALA A 582 21.31 -67.08 0.68
N ALA A 583 21.74 -67.96 -0.23
CA ALA A 583 21.14 -69.30 -0.35
C ALA A 583 21.32 -70.17 0.92
N ASN A 584 22.37 -69.92 1.69
CA ASN A 584 22.72 -70.65 2.91
C ASN A 584 22.08 -70.11 4.19
N ASN A 585 21.50 -68.90 4.17
CA ASN A 585 20.92 -68.26 5.36
C ASN A 585 19.42 -67.92 5.21
N LEU A 586 18.79 -68.29 4.08
CA LEU A 586 17.41 -67.93 3.73
C LEU A 586 16.39 -68.23 4.85
N GLU A 587 16.38 -69.44 5.41
CA GLU A 587 15.43 -69.82 6.48
C GLU A 587 15.62 -69.00 7.75
N ARG A 588 16.87 -68.67 8.09
CA ARG A 588 17.18 -67.80 9.23
C ARG A 588 16.67 -66.38 8.99
N VAL A 589 16.87 -65.83 7.79
CA VAL A 589 16.37 -64.50 7.42
C VAL A 589 14.84 -64.47 7.40
N ILE A 590 14.17 -65.53 6.92
CA ILE A 590 12.70 -65.64 6.95
C ILE A 590 12.19 -65.57 8.40
N ALA A 591 12.78 -66.35 9.32
CA ALA A 591 12.39 -66.34 10.73
C ALA A 591 12.53 -64.96 11.37
N LEU A 592 13.68 -64.29 11.15
CA LEU A 592 13.94 -62.95 11.67
C LEU A 592 12.92 -61.91 11.18
N VAL A 593 12.56 -61.96 9.89
CA VAL A 593 11.56 -61.04 9.34
C VAL A 593 10.17 -61.33 9.92
N CYS A 594 9.80 -62.60 10.10
CA CYS A 594 8.51 -62.95 10.69
C CYS A 594 8.42 -62.52 12.17
N GLU A 595 9.46 -62.75 12.96
CA GLU A 595 9.55 -62.30 14.35
C GLU A 595 9.46 -60.77 14.46
N ALA A 596 10.15 -60.03 13.58
CA ALA A 596 10.09 -58.57 13.55
C ALA A 596 8.68 -58.05 13.19
N VAL A 597 7.98 -58.73 12.28
CA VAL A 597 6.59 -58.41 11.92
C VAL A 597 5.66 -58.70 13.10
N GLU A 598 5.80 -59.84 13.77
CA GLU A 598 5.01 -60.20 14.96
C GLU A 598 5.23 -59.24 16.14
N ALA A 599 6.48 -58.88 16.42
CA ALA A 599 6.82 -57.89 17.44
C ALA A 599 6.17 -56.51 17.17
N SER A 600 6.08 -56.10 15.89
CA SER A 600 5.43 -54.85 15.50
C SER A 600 3.90 -54.87 15.67
N LEU A 601 3.28 -56.05 15.69
CA LEU A 601 1.83 -56.22 15.94
C LEU A 601 1.53 -56.10 17.44
N TRP A 602 2.40 -56.63 18.30
CA TRP A 602 2.24 -56.49 19.76
C TRP A 602 2.42 -55.04 20.24
N SER A 603 3.41 -54.31 19.73
CA SER A 603 3.62 -52.90 20.12
C SER A 603 2.47 -51.99 19.69
N ALA A 604 1.77 -52.33 18.60
CA ALA A 604 0.57 -51.60 18.16
C ALA A 604 -0.66 -51.91 19.04
N SER A 605 -0.74 -53.11 19.64
CA SER A 605 -1.85 -53.50 20.51
C SER A 605 -1.81 -52.88 21.92
N GLU A 606 -0.61 -52.66 22.49
CA GLU A 606 -0.44 -52.03 23.81
C GLU A 606 -0.76 -50.51 23.80
N LEU A 607 -0.62 -49.86 22.65
CA LEU A 607 -0.99 -48.45 22.44
C LEU A 607 -2.49 -48.26 22.12
N GLY A 608 -3.23 -49.35 21.86
CA GLY A 608 -4.63 -49.35 21.41
C GLY A 608 -5.68 -49.16 22.51
N ALA A 609 -5.33 -49.21 23.80
CA ALA A 609 -6.32 -49.10 24.89
C ALA A 609 -6.78 -47.64 25.20
N SER A 610 -6.42 -46.65 24.39
CA SER A 610 -6.72 -45.22 24.67
C SER A 610 -7.25 -44.42 23.46
N ALA A 611 -7.47 -45.03 22.29
CA ALA A 611 -7.78 -44.26 21.08
C ALA A 611 -8.86 -44.88 20.15
N ASP A 612 -9.74 -45.74 20.66
CA ASP A 612 -10.93 -46.17 19.92
C ASP A 612 -12.09 -45.17 20.13
N SER A 613 -12.06 -44.05 19.39
CA SER A 613 -13.25 -43.25 19.08
C SER A 613 -12.94 -42.14 18.05
N ALA A 614 -12.45 -42.49 16.87
CA ALA A 614 -12.69 -41.73 15.65
C ALA A 614 -12.15 -42.56 14.48
N TYR A 615 -12.95 -42.71 13.42
CA TYR A 615 -12.69 -43.54 12.23
C TYR A 615 -13.12 -45.02 12.30
N SER A 616 -14.30 -45.29 12.85
CA SER A 616 -15.10 -46.45 12.39
C SER A 616 -16.60 -46.17 12.46
N THR A 617 -17.05 -45.10 11.79
CA THR A 617 -18.48 -44.95 11.43
C THR A 617 -18.58 -44.11 10.17
N THR A 618 -18.59 -44.74 8.99
CA THR A 618 -19.19 -44.29 7.72
C THR A 618 -18.78 -45.25 6.59
N CYS A 619 -19.08 -46.53 6.77
CA CYS A 619 -19.10 -47.48 5.66
C CYS A 619 -20.07 -48.60 5.99
N THR A 620 -21.36 -48.28 6.00
CA THR A 620 -22.50 -49.22 6.03
C THR A 620 -23.78 -48.38 5.92
N MET A 621 -24.01 -47.74 4.76
CA MET A 621 -25.33 -47.32 4.23
C MET A 621 -25.14 -46.60 2.88
N ALA A 622 -24.38 -47.20 1.96
CA ALA A 622 -24.23 -46.71 0.58
C ALA A 622 -24.15 -47.86 -0.45
N GLU A 623 -24.76 -49.01 -0.15
CA GLU A 623 -24.98 -50.13 -1.09
C GLU A 623 -26.46 -50.55 -1.15
N ARG A 624 -27.37 -49.59 -0.91
CA ARG A 624 -28.79 -49.67 -1.29
C ARG A 624 -29.26 -48.29 -1.70
N ASN A 625 -28.95 -47.88 -2.93
CA ASN A 625 -29.65 -46.83 -3.71
C ASN A 625 -28.89 -46.53 -5.00
N TRP A 626 -28.63 -47.58 -5.80
CA TRP A 626 -28.10 -47.44 -7.17
C TRP A 626 -29.02 -48.08 -8.22
N ASP A 627 -30.32 -48.26 -7.90
CA ASP A 627 -31.32 -48.88 -8.79
C ASP A 627 -32.62 -48.06 -8.91
N ALA A 628 -32.61 -46.75 -8.67
CA ALA A 628 -33.82 -45.93 -8.85
C ALA A 628 -33.48 -44.49 -9.25
N MET A 629 -33.06 -44.27 -10.49
CA MET A 629 -33.26 -42.98 -11.19
C MET A 629 -32.96 -43.09 -12.70
N GLU A 630 -33.58 -44.05 -13.38
CA GLU A 630 -33.71 -44.07 -14.83
C GLU A 630 -35.15 -44.48 -15.19
N ALA A 631 -36.08 -43.53 -15.16
CA ALA A 631 -37.37 -43.61 -15.86
C ALA A 631 -38.11 -42.26 -15.78
N GLY A 632 -38.51 -41.72 -16.94
CA GLY A 632 -39.72 -40.91 -17.06
C GLY A 632 -39.55 -39.40 -17.30
N SER A 633 -39.33 -39.02 -18.56
CA SER A 633 -39.95 -37.84 -19.19
C SER A 633 -41.49 -38.08 -19.30
N PRO A 634 -42.42 -37.13 -19.61
CA PRO A 634 -42.20 -35.94 -20.46
C PRO A 634 -43.17 -34.70 -20.32
N ARG A 635 -42.97 -33.74 -21.23
CA ARG A 635 -43.91 -32.75 -21.85
C ARG A 635 -44.26 -31.44 -21.12
N GLY A 636 -44.19 -30.35 -21.91
CA GLY A 636 -44.74 -29.01 -21.59
C GLY A 636 -44.22 -27.92 -22.54
N ASP A 637 -44.97 -27.68 -23.62
CA ASP A 637 -44.71 -26.81 -24.77
C ASP A 637 -44.59 -25.28 -24.51
N SER A 638 -43.57 -24.65 -25.12
CA SER A 638 -43.64 -23.51 -26.08
C SER A 638 -44.10 -22.08 -25.59
N PRO A 639 -43.98 -21.00 -26.40
CA PRO A 639 -42.81 -20.10 -26.45
C PRO A 639 -43.14 -18.59 -26.35
N ALA A 640 -42.14 -17.71 -26.15
CA ALA A 640 -42.23 -16.27 -26.44
C ALA A 640 -40.81 -15.70 -26.69
N GLU A 641 -40.43 -15.53 -27.95
CA GLU A 641 -40.43 -14.27 -28.71
C GLU A 641 -39.15 -13.44 -28.52
N ALA A 642 -38.31 -13.52 -29.55
CA ALA A 642 -37.21 -12.62 -29.84
C ALA A 642 -37.74 -11.44 -30.66
N THR A 643 -37.33 -10.22 -30.32
CA THR A 643 -37.41 -9.07 -31.24
C THR A 643 -36.11 -8.26 -31.25
N PRO A 644 -35.73 -7.68 -32.41
CA PRO A 644 -34.41 -7.08 -32.65
C PRO A 644 -34.40 -5.55 -32.55
N TYR A 645 -33.18 -4.98 -32.61
CA TYR A 645 -32.75 -3.60 -32.90
C TYR A 645 -33.78 -2.53 -33.30
N PRO A 646 -33.44 -1.26 -33.00
CA PRO A 646 -33.29 -0.30 -34.10
C PRO A 646 -32.00 0.54 -34.07
N MET A 647 -31.48 0.76 -35.27
CA MET A 647 -30.59 1.86 -35.66
C MET A 647 -31.37 3.18 -35.85
N LEU A 648 -30.60 4.27 -36.01
CA LEU A 648 -30.91 5.64 -36.44
C LEU A 648 -31.11 6.61 -35.25
N ALA A 649 -30.51 7.80 -35.19
CA ALA A 649 -29.80 8.63 -36.18
C ALA A 649 -28.79 9.54 -35.47
#